data_AF-A0A9P4THE7-F1
#
_entry.id   AF-A0A9P4THE7-F1
#
_cell.length_a   1.000
_cell.length_b   1.000
_cell.length_c   1.000
_cell.angle_alpha   90.00
_cell.angle_beta   90.00
_cell.angle_gamma   90.00
#
_symmetry.space_group_name_H-M   'P 1'
#
loop_
_entity.id
_entity.type
_entity.pdbx_description
1 polymer ?
#
loop_
_entity_poly.entity_id
_entity_poly.type
_entity_poly.pdbx_seq_one_letter_code
_entity_poly.pdbx_strand_id
1 'polypeptide(L)'
;MGKDHPDANLHPEATGLAAKTVQAHSAENDLKLYSGWFCPFVQRIWIALEEKGIQYQYIEVNPYHKPQSLLDLNPRGLVPTLQYQGKPLYESTVLCEFLEEAYPDHTPKLLPDDPYLRARTRIWTDYVGSRIIPAYHRFLQHQGEDGLKDKQTEFLNHLKEFTSEMDPEGPFFLGKDFTLIDIVLAPWANRLWVFDHFKGGSGIPEEGQGGNFEEVWKRWRTWLNAVETRKSVKETLSDREHYLPIYGRNGFTTFDVGSLKGEIVKSSQTLASLNSTGNEFDFLPSDRLPQLAFNGAHHLGDITLRYRKSKAEVWTSIDSASARKPILALNETGQGVIAASDLKPTLPSRLPLRITREWLEYDGDFAVRFNITNNDNGNVELGSLGLPISINNIFTGRTAVETQGKCALADPYIGLDAGYVRVSHLEGTGNALVITPVGASKFEAWRFLPEPQGNFSYQSQTFEGNYEWQIHSLAYAVNEWNGGTPWNEPTSKILQPGEVYSIGLRFSVAAMIQTIEETVTKVGSPLAVGLPGYVVPSDSSARLYLNHTSPVKSIDTGGAFDIKKTSSADSAYKLTPKASAWGRARLTISYDDGKIQTVHYKITKAAPSAIADMGHFFSTAAYFNDTSDPFHRAPSVMTYDREANKIVEQDARVWFSGISDEAGTGAYLATAMKQFAQPNAEEVSAVDDFVHETVVGTLQQNGTFGVVASAFYYEPGAVNYTYDSSFDWTSWTSWDKARAYTTRRAYNYIHPVATYWSLYRIARNYPDTKLRAEWSWYLGRAFNTTQYCLSNEGANCDYALVGLMGEWVLGELLKDLKREGMADEASALEASMRYRANLWETQAIPFGSEMAWDSTGQEGVYYWTSFFNLPNTPAKAINSVLAYMPTVAHWGWNGNARRYWDFIYGAKIQQIERQIHHYGSGLNSLPMLHSYEKNPKGNLYALRVGFAGNTAPLTNIDEGGFASAAFHSFPELLKWDPFSGDYGQGFLGLALGQTMYIVNDSEFGIQTFGGDIDEARSSASLTVATPKDAVRRRVFIAESGLKMEISAGAIDEVVYDWATQKVSLKIIQAVSESALQAKSAIVWLEQPASDAVNFTIIDAQQDRGGYIVDLADGSASVGITKA
;
A
#
# COMPACT_ATOMS: atom_id res chain seq x y z
N MET A 1 -28.92 18.78 -24.05
CA MET A 1 -28.55 19.08 -22.65
C MET A 1 -29.45 20.22 -22.18
N GLY A 2 -30.08 20.09 -21.01
CA GLY A 2 -31.16 20.97 -20.53
C GLY A 2 -30.68 22.05 -19.57
N LYS A 3 -31.61 22.97 -19.23
CA LYS A 3 -31.49 24.23 -18.44
C LYS A 3 -30.77 24.18 -17.08
N ASP A 4 -30.21 23.05 -16.68
CA ASP A 4 -29.67 22.79 -15.34
C ASP A 4 -28.14 22.57 -15.32
N HIS A 5 -27.43 22.97 -16.39
CA HIS A 5 -25.96 22.98 -16.38
C HIS A 5 -25.47 24.10 -15.43
N PRO A 6 -24.44 23.90 -14.59
CA PRO A 6 -23.93 24.96 -13.70
C PRO A 6 -23.50 26.23 -14.47
N ASP A 7 -23.20 26.07 -15.75
CA ASP A 7 -22.85 27.16 -16.68
C ASP A 7 -24.04 27.71 -17.50
N ALA A 8 -25.29 27.25 -17.26
CA ALA A 8 -26.48 27.80 -17.91
C ALA A 8 -26.74 29.27 -17.55
N ASN A 9 -26.12 29.75 -16.47
CA ASN A 9 -26.18 31.12 -15.97
C ASN A 9 -24.92 31.96 -16.26
N LEU A 10 -23.93 31.43 -17.01
CA LEU A 10 -22.85 32.29 -17.55
C LEU A 10 -23.47 33.33 -18.48
N HIS A 11 -22.87 34.53 -18.57
CA HIS A 11 -23.41 35.59 -19.43
C HIS A 11 -23.59 35.01 -20.86
N PRO A 12 -24.84 34.89 -21.35
CA PRO A 12 -25.15 33.98 -22.45
C PRO A 12 -24.72 34.54 -23.81
N GLU A 13 -24.50 35.84 -23.88
CA GLU A 13 -24.26 36.60 -25.10
C GLU A 13 -23.03 37.50 -24.94
N ALA A 14 -22.45 37.96 -26.05
CA ALA A 14 -21.40 38.96 -26.02
C ALA A 14 -21.83 40.25 -25.28
N THR A 15 -20.88 40.93 -24.63
CA THR A 15 -21.09 42.26 -24.02
C THR A 15 -20.20 43.33 -24.67
N GLY A 16 -20.27 44.57 -24.17
CA GLY A 16 -19.39 45.64 -24.61
C GLY A 16 -19.47 45.96 -26.12
N LEU A 17 -18.31 46.14 -26.76
CA LEU A 17 -18.23 46.38 -28.20
C LEU A 17 -18.60 45.13 -29.01
N ALA A 18 -18.23 43.95 -28.52
CA ALA A 18 -18.61 42.67 -29.13
C ALA A 18 -20.12 42.50 -29.28
N ALA A 19 -20.92 42.93 -28.29
CA ALA A 19 -22.39 42.91 -28.40
C ALA A 19 -22.92 43.72 -29.60
N LYS A 20 -22.30 44.89 -29.87
CA LYS A 20 -22.69 45.75 -30.99
C LYS A 20 -22.37 45.08 -32.34
N THR A 21 -21.22 44.41 -32.42
CA THR A 21 -20.81 43.64 -33.60
C THR A 21 -21.74 42.45 -33.82
N VAL A 22 -22.07 41.70 -32.77
CA VAL A 22 -23.07 40.61 -32.85
C VAL A 22 -24.41 41.13 -33.35
N GLN A 23 -24.87 42.27 -32.84
CA GLN A 23 -26.12 42.88 -33.27
C GLN A 23 -26.09 43.27 -34.77
N ALA A 24 -25.01 43.89 -35.23
CA ALA A 24 -24.82 44.27 -36.62
C ALA A 24 -24.82 43.07 -37.58
N HIS A 25 -24.36 41.92 -37.09
CA HIS A 25 -24.27 40.67 -37.84
C HIS A 25 -25.35 39.64 -37.46
N SER A 26 -26.46 40.04 -36.84
CA SER A 26 -27.52 39.10 -36.43
C SER A 26 -28.46 38.66 -37.57
N ALA A 27 -28.51 39.44 -38.66
CA ALA A 27 -29.37 39.18 -39.81
C ALA A 27 -28.94 37.91 -40.58
N GLU A 28 -29.92 37.23 -41.19
CA GLU A 28 -29.68 36.04 -41.99
C GLU A 28 -28.68 36.30 -43.14
N ASN A 29 -27.70 35.40 -43.29
CA ASN A 29 -26.67 35.49 -44.32
C ASN A 29 -26.26 34.08 -44.80
N ASP A 30 -25.80 33.97 -46.04
CA ASP A 30 -25.30 32.71 -46.62
C ASP A 30 -24.02 32.20 -45.92
N LEU A 31 -23.21 33.12 -45.39
CA LEU A 31 -22.07 32.82 -44.54
C LEU A 31 -22.48 32.95 -43.07
N LYS A 32 -22.43 31.84 -42.31
CA LYS A 32 -22.80 31.85 -40.89
C LYS A 32 -21.64 31.44 -40.01
N LEU A 33 -21.35 32.23 -38.98
CA LEU A 33 -20.36 31.93 -37.97
C LEU A 33 -21.05 31.49 -36.68
N TYR A 34 -20.95 30.20 -36.37
CA TYR A 34 -21.35 29.66 -35.08
C TYR A 34 -20.23 29.90 -34.07
N SER A 35 -20.54 30.68 -33.04
CA SER A 35 -19.58 31.36 -32.17
C SER A 35 -19.89 31.15 -30.70
N GLY A 36 -18.86 31.23 -29.85
CA GLY A 36 -19.02 31.54 -28.44
C GLY A 36 -18.25 32.81 -28.14
N TRP A 37 -18.90 33.85 -27.63
CA TRP A 37 -18.31 35.19 -27.45
C TRP A 37 -17.00 35.18 -26.64
N PHE A 38 -16.87 34.24 -25.72
CA PHE A 38 -15.71 34.12 -24.84
C PHE A 38 -14.52 33.37 -25.44
N CYS A 39 -14.71 32.68 -26.59
CA CYS A 39 -13.74 31.74 -27.12
C CYS A 39 -12.63 32.46 -27.92
N PRO A 40 -11.34 32.31 -27.53
CA PRO A 40 -10.24 32.96 -28.25
C PRO A 40 -10.04 32.41 -29.67
N PHE A 41 -10.41 31.15 -29.93
CA PHE A 41 -10.34 30.56 -31.27
C PHE A 41 -11.42 31.11 -32.21
N VAL A 42 -12.62 31.38 -31.68
CA VAL A 42 -13.69 32.06 -32.42
C VAL A 42 -13.27 33.48 -32.76
N GLN A 43 -12.62 34.16 -31.81
CA GLN A 43 -12.20 35.53 -32.02
C GLN A 43 -11.22 35.69 -33.21
N ARG A 44 -10.38 34.70 -33.52
CA ARG A 44 -9.50 34.73 -34.71
C ARG A 44 -10.28 34.93 -36.01
N ILE A 45 -11.27 34.08 -36.24
CA ILE A 45 -12.09 34.14 -37.46
C ILE A 45 -13.00 35.37 -37.45
N TRP A 46 -13.47 35.77 -36.26
CA TRP A 46 -14.26 36.98 -36.10
C TRP A 46 -13.47 38.24 -36.48
N ILE A 47 -12.23 38.37 -36.02
CA ILE A 47 -11.31 39.46 -36.42
C ILE A 47 -11.08 39.44 -37.94
N ALA A 48 -10.85 38.27 -38.53
CA ALA A 48 -10.61 38.14 -39.97
C ALA A 48 -11.80 38.61 -40.81
N LEU A 49 -13.04 38.27 -40.39
CA LEU A 49 -14.27 38.74 -41.04
C LEU A 49 -14.41 40.26 -40.95
N GLU A 50 -14.17 40.83 -39.77
CA GLU A 50 -14.24 42.28 -39.52
C GLU A 50 -13.18 43.06 -40.29
N GLU A 51 -11.93 42.58 -40.33
CA GLU A 51 -10.86 43.22 -41.10
C GLU A 51 -11.20 43.27 -42.60
N LYS A 52 -11.71 42.16 -43.14
CA LYS A 52 -12.01 42.02 -44.57
C LYS A 52 -13.38 42.60 -44.96
N GLY A 53 -14.17 43.09 -44.00
CA GLY A 53 -15.52 43.61 -44.25
C GLY A 53 -16.46 42.60 -44.93
N ILE A 54 -16.26 41.30 -44.67
CA ILE A 54 -17.09 40.23 -45.23
C ILE A 54 -18.42 40.24 -44.49
N GLN A 55 -19.54 40.12 -45.20
CA GLN A 55 -20.86 40.00 -44.58
C GLN A 55 -21.07 38.56 -44.10
N TYR A 56 -21.50 38.39 -42.85
CA TYR A 56 -21.79 37.10 -42.23
C TYR A 56 -22.91 37.25 -41.20
N GLN A 57 -23.53 36.12 -40.85
CA GLN A 57 -24.42 36.00 -39.71
C GLN A 57 -23.65 35.47 -38.50
N TYR A 58 -23.65 36.19 -37.38
CA TYR A 58 -23.15 35.71 -36.10
C TYR A 58 -24.24 34.92 -35.39
N ILE A 59 -23.93 33.68 -35.02
CA ILE A 59 -24.82 32.81 -34.26
C ILE A 59 -24.14 32.49 -32.94
N GLU A 60 -24.64 33.07 -31.86
CA GLU A 60 -24.18 32.74 -30.51
C GLU A 60 -24.59 31.30 -30.17
N VAL A 61 -23.61 30.53 -29.75
CA VAL A 61 -23.74 29.14 -29.33
C VAL A 61 -23.30 29.09 -27.88
N ASN A 62 -24.26 28.80 -27.01
CA ASN A 62 -23.94 28.32 -25.68
C ASN A 62 -23.37 26.88 -25.82
N PRO A 63 -22.08 26.64 -25.52
CA PRO A 63 -21.47 25.33 -25.72
C PRO A 63 -22.05 24.23 -24.81
N TYR A 64 -22.79 24.63 -23.77
CA TYR A 64 -23.50 23.74 -22.86
C TYR A 64 -24.95 23.46 -23.32
N HIS A 65 -25.45 24.28 -24.25
CA HIS A 65 -26.77 24.19 -24.87
C HIS A 65 -26.63 24.32 -26.39
N LYS A 66 -25.90 23.37 -27.00
CA LYS A 66 -25.62 23.39 -28.44
C LYS A 66 -26.93 23.35 -29.23
N PRO A 67 -27.18 24.32 -30.13
CA PRO A 67 -28.41 24.34 -30.91
C PRO A 67 -28.40 23.17 -31.90
N GLN A 68 -29.57 22.62 -32.19
CA GLN A 68 -29.70 21.50 -33.13
C GLN A 68 -29.15 21.88 -34.52
N SER A 69 -29.31 23.14 -34.94
CA SER A 69 -28.72 23.67 -36.17
C SER A 69 -27.20 23.54 -36.24
N LEU A 70 -26.49 23.65 -35.12
CA LEU A 70 -25.04 23.39 -35.07
C LEU A 70 -24.74 21.89 -35.09
N LEU A 71 -25.50 21.07 -34.37
CA LEU A 71 -25.24 19.63 -34.28
C LEU A 71 -25.53 18.89 -35.59
N ASP A 72 -26.57 19.31 -36.31
CA ASP A 72 -26.91 18.80 -37.64
C ASP A 72 -25.81 19.16 -38.65
N LEU A 73 -25.22 20.35 -38.50
CA LEU A 73 -24.19 20.87 -39.39
C LEU A 73 -22.80 20.31 -39.05
N ASN A 74 -22.44 20.26 -37.76
CA ASN A 74 -21.18 19.75 -37.23
C ASN A 74 -21.47 18.87 -36.01
N PRO A 75 -21.48 17.53 -36.16
CA PRO A 75 -21.77 16.60 -35.07
C PRO A 75 -20.80 16.68 -33.88
N ARG A 76 -19.60 17.22 -34.07
CA ARG A 76 -18.64 17.48 -32.98
C ARG A 76 -19.08 18.66 -32.10
N GLY A 77 -19.92 19.54 -32.65
CA GLY A 77 -20.49 20.70 -31.97
C GLY A 77 -19.44 21.66 -31.42
N LEU A 78 -18.31 21.82 -32.13
CA LEU A 78 -17.22 22.73 -31.76
C LEU A 78 -17.45 24.10 -32.38
N VAL A 79 -16.95 25.14 -31.72
CA VAL A 79 -16.87 26.52 -32.25
C VAL A 79 -15.40 26.95 -32.32
N PRO A 80 -14.98 27.72 -33.33
CA PRO A 80 -15.80 28.24 -34.44
C PRO A 80 -16.21 27.15 -35.43
N THR A 81 -17.47 27.23 -35.90
CA THR A 81 -17.92 26.52 -37.11
C THR A 81 -18.42 27.56 -38.10
N LEU A 82 -17.88 27.55 -39.32
CA LEU A 82 -18.30 28.43 -40.40
C LEU A 82 -19.17 27.63 -41.37
N GLN A 83 -20.41 28.05 -41.58
CA GLN A 83 -21.28 27.51 -42.61
C GLN A 83 -21.10 28.31 -43.88
N TYR A 84 -20.63 27.67 -44.95
CA TYR A 84 -20.51 28.27 -46.28
C TYR A 84 -21.22 27.40 -47.30
N GLN A 85 -22.17 27.97 -48.06
CA GLN A 85 -22.98 27.23 -49.04
C GLN A 85 -23.62 25.96 -48.46
N GLY A 86 -24.12 26.06 -47.23
CA GLY A 86 -24.75 24.93 -46.52
C GLY A 86 -23.80 23.87 -45.96
N LYS A 87 -22.47 24.05 -46.07
CA LYS A 87 -21.47 23.08 -45.61
C LYS A 87 -20.66 23.61 -44.41
N PRO A 88 -20.32 22.75 -43.43
CA PRO A 88 -19.48 23.12 -42.30
C PRO A 88 -18.00 23.23 -42.69
N LEU A 89 -17.32 24.20 -42.10
CA LEU A 89 -15.87 24.27 -41.97
C LEU A 89 -15.51 24.55 -40.51
N TYR A 90 -14.36 24.04 -40.06
CA TYR A 90 -13.85 24.16 -38.69
C TYR A 90 -12.32 24.32 -38.69
N GLU A 91 -11.72 24.47 -37.50
CA GLU A 91 -10.32 24.89 -37.26
C GLU A 91 -10.05 26.36 -37.57
N SER A 92 -9.92 27.18 -36.52
CA SER A 92 -9.84 28.66 -36.62
C SER A 92 -8.79 29.20 -37.61
N THR A 93 -7.61 28.58 -37.70
CA THR A 93 -6.54 29.01 -38.64
C THR A 93 -6.88 28.65 -40.09
N VAL A 94 -7.43 27.45 -40.31
CA VAL A 94 -7.92 27.00 -41.62
C VAL A 94 -9.07 27.89 -42.10
N LEU A 95 -9.98 28.26 -41.19
CA LEU A 95 -11.07 29.18 -41.51
C LEU A 95 -10.56 30.56 -41.96
N CYS A 96 -9.52 31.10 -41.32
CA CYS A 96 -8.94 32.37 -41.75
C CYS A 96 -8.28 32.27 -43.14
N GLU A 97 -7.57 31.18 -43.44
CA GLU A 97 -7.02 30.94 -44.79
C GLU A 97 -8.13 30.75 -45.84
N PHE A 98 -9.19 30.02 -45.47
CA PHE A 98 -10.36 29.86 -46.34
C PHE A 98 -10.99 31.22 -46.70
N LEU A 99 -11.06 32.18 -45.78
CA LEU A 99 -11.57 33.52 -46.10
C LEU A 99 -10.67 34.28 -47.08
N GLU A 100 -9.35 34.07 -47.05
CA GLU A 100 -8.44 34.64 -48.05
C GLU A 100 -8.69 34.07 -49.45
N GLU A 101 -8.99 32.77 -49.53
CA GLU A 101 -9.20 32.05 -50.79
C GLU A 101 -10.61 32.29 -51.36
N ALA A 102 -11.64 32.27 -50.50
CA ALA A 102 -13.04 32.38 -50.90
C ALA A 102 -13.49 33.82 -51.16
N TYR A 103 -12.80 34.81 -50.56
CA TYR A 103 -13.10 36.24 -50.71
C TYR A 103 -11.87 37.03 -51.16
N PRO A 104 -11.30 36.72 -52.34
CA PRO A 104 -10.05 37.33 -52.80
C PRO A 104 -10.18 38.83 -53.08
N ASP A 105 -11.36 39.33 -53.42
CA ASP A 105 -11.61 40.75 -53.70
C ASP A 105 -11.78 41.60 -52.43
N HIS A 106 -11.86 40.97 -51.25
CA HIS A 106 -11.95 41.66 -49.98
C HIS A 106 -10.56 42.00 -49.42
N THR A 107 -10.34 43.28 -49.13
CA THR A 107 -9.11 43.82 -48.53
C THR A 107 -9.32 44.16 -47.05
N PRO A 108 -8.27 44.10 -46.20
CA PRO A 108 -6.87 43.80 -46.51
C PRO A 108 -6.62 42.31 -46.77
N LYS A 109 -5.46 42.01 -47.36
CA LYS A 109 -4.94 40.65 -47.47
C LYS A 109 -4.29 40.26 -46.14
N LEU A 110 -4.79 39.23 -45.49
CA LEU A 110 -4.26 38.70 -44.23
C LEU A 110 -3.07 37.77 -44.47
N LEU A 111 -2.87 37.32 -45.70
CA LEU A 111 -1.67 36.60 -46.13
C LEU A 111 -0.91 37.44 -47.17
N PRO A 112 0.43 37.54 -47.07
CA PRO A 112 1.24 38.21 -48.09
C PRO A 112 1.15 37.51 -49.46
N ASP A 113 1.25 38.28 -50.53
CA ASP A 113 1.35 37.75 -51.90
C ASP A 113 2.69 37.03 -52.13
N ASP A 114 3.74 37.48 -51.44
CA ASP A 114 5.06 36.85 -51.51
C ASP A 114 5.02 35.41 -50.95
N PRO A 115 5.38 34.40 -51.75
CA PRO A 115 5.29 33.00 -51.32
C PRO A 115 6.13 32.68 -50.08
N TYR A 116 7.29 33.35 -49.92
CA TYR A 116 8.16 33.12 -48.76
C TYR A 116 7.54 33.72 -47.49
N LEU A 117 7.07 34.96 -47.53
CA LEU A 117 6.42 35.60 -46.40
C LEU A 117 5.13 34.86 -46.02
N ARG A 118 4.36 34.35 -46.98
CA ARG A 118 3.19 33.51 -46.71
C ARG A 118 3.56 32.19 -46.03
N ALA A 119 4.65 31.55 -46.44
CA ALA A 119 5.18 30.37 -45.74
C ALA A 119 5.67 30.73 -44.33
N ARG A 120 6.33 31.88 -44.16
CA ARG A 120 6.77 32.40 -42.86
C ARG A 120 5.58 32.65 -41.92
N THR A 121 4.49 33.24 -42.42
CA THR A 121 3.24 33.41 -41.66
C THR A 121 2.72 32.08 -41.12
N ARG A 122 2.72 31.02 -41.95
CA ARG A 122 2.25 29.68 -41.55
C ARG A 122 3.15 29.03 -40.51
N ILE A 123 4.47 29.13 -40.65
CA ILE A 123 5.45 28.61 -39.67
C ILE A 123 5.21 29.25 -38.30
N TRP A 124 5.08 30.58 -38.26
CA TRP A 124 4.86 31.26 -36.99
C TRP A 124 3.44 31.06 -36.44
N THR A 125 2.46 30.82 -37.31
CA THR A 125 1.10 30.44 -36.89
C THR A 125 1.12 29.09 -36.18
N ASP A 126 1.87 28.13 -36.71
CA ASP A 126 2.11 26.84 -36.05
C ASP A 126 2.85 27.03 -34.72
N TYR A 127 3.90 27.85 -34.68
CA TYR A 127 4.65 28.14 -33.44
C TYR A 127 3.74 28.71 -32.34
N VAL A 128 2.85 29.65 -32.66
CA VAL A 128 1.86 30.19 -31.70
C VAL A 128 0.94 29.06 -31.21
N GLY A 129 0.47 28.20 -32.11
CA GLY A 129 -0.44 27.09 -31.80
C GLY A 129 0.21 25.96 -30.98
N SER A 130 1.46 25.64 -31.26
CA SER A 130 2.16 24.47 -30.68
C SER A 130 3.04 24.82 -29.47
N ARG A 131 3.46 26.09 -29.32
CA ARG A 131 4.36 26.54 -28.24
C ARG A 131 3.71 27.56 -27.31
N ILE A 132 3.34 28.73 -27.83
CA ILE A 132 2.88 29.86 -26.99
C ILE A 132 1.57 29.54 -26.28
N ILE A 133 0.55 29.06 -27.01
CA ILE A 133 -0.78 28.81 -26.44
C ILE A 133 -0.74 27.67 -25.40
N PRO A 134 -0.07 26.53 -25.66
CA PRO A 134 0.13 25.51 -24.64
C PRO A 134 0.87 26.03 -23.40
N ALA A 135 1.91 26.85 -23.57
CA ALA A 135 2.64 27.45 -22.44
C ALA A 135 1.77 28.44 -21.64
N TYR A 136 0.97 29.27 -22.33
CA TYR A 136 -0.02 30.15 -21.71
C TYR A 136 -0.99 29.36 -20.83
N HIS A 137 -1.55 28.27 -21.35
CA HIS A 137 -2.49 27.44 -20.59
C HIS A 137 -1.81 26.68 -19.46
N ARG A 138 -0.60 26.14 -19.66
CA ARG A 138 0.18 25.52 -18.57
C ARG A 138 0.43 26.51 -17.43
N PHE A 139 0.85 27.74 -17.75
CA PHE A 139 1.07 28.77 -16.73
C PHE A 139 -0.23 29.17 -16.02
N LEU A 140 -1.32 29.37 -16.78
CA LEU A 140 -2.61 29.75 -16.20
C LEU A 140 -3.22 28.63 -15.34
N GLN A 141 -3.04 27.38 -15.72
CA GLN A 141 -3.65 26.23 -15.07
C GLN A 141 -2.77 25.64 -13.96
N HIS A 142 -1.50 26.05 -13.87
CA HIS A 142 -0.57 25.63 -12.80
C HIS A 142 -1.15 25.95 -11.42
N GLN A 143 -1.08 24.99 -10.51
CA GLN A 143 -1.57 25.12 -9.13
C GLN A 143 -0.38 25.06 -8.17
N GLY A 144 -0.43 25.82 -7.08
CA GLY A 144 0.67 25.94 -6.11
C GLY A 144 1.77 26.91 -6.54
N GLU A 145 2.69 27.21 -5.62
CA GLU A 145 3.84 28.10 -5.85
C GLU A 145 5.04 27.37 -6.48
N ASP A 146 5.20 26.07 -6.18
CA ASP A 146 6.30 25.25 -6.68
C ASP A 146 6.21 25.05 -8.20
N GLY A 147 7.29 25.37 -8.91
CA GLY A 147 7.35 25.28 -10.38
C GLY A 147 6.53 26.35 -11.13
N LEU A 148 5.82 27.25 -10.43
CA LEU A 148 5.07 28.34 -11.07
C LEU A 148 6.00 29.26 -11.88
N LYS A 149 7.16 29.60 -11.30
CA LYS A 149 8.20 30.40 -11.97
C LYS A 149 8.77 29.71 -13.20
N ASP A 150 8.85 28.39 -13.22
CA ASP A 150 9.34 27.66 -14.40
C ASP A 150 8.33 27.75 -15.54
N LYS A 151 7.02 27.62 -15.24
CA LYS A 151 5.96 27.79 -16.25
C LYS A 151 5.86 29.23 -16.75
N GLN A 152 6.02 30.20 -15.86
CA GLN A 152 6.13 31.61 -16.23
C GLN A 152 7.35 31.84 -17.14
N THR A 153 8.51 31.27 -16.80
CA THR A 153 9.75 31.39 -17.58
C THR A 153 9.62 30.73 -18.95
N GLU A 154 9.02 29.54 -19.03
CA GLU A 154 8.72 28.85 -20.29
C GLU A 154 7.85 29.73 -21.21
N PHE A 155 6.77 30.29 -20.68
CA PHE A 155 5.88 31.19 -21.41
C PHE A 155 6.62 32.45 -21.92
N LEU A 156 7.40 33.11 -21.05
CA LEU A 156 8.18 34.30 -21.41
C LEU A 156 9.26 34.00 -22.45
N ASN A 157 9.90 32.82 -22.39
CA ASN A 157 10.87 32.41 -23.39
C ASN A 157 10.24 32.26 -24.77
N HIS A 158 9.08 31.63 -24.86
CA HIS A 158 8.38 31.49 -26.13
C HIS A 158 7.92 32.84 -26.71
N LEU A 159 7.50 33.79 -25.86
CA LEU A 159 7.19 35.15 -26.30
C LEU A 159 8.41 35.91 -26.82
N LYS A 160 9.57 35.79 -26.15
CA LYS A 160 10.81 36.42 -26.62
C LYS A 160 11.22 35.89 -27.99
N GLU A 161 11.17 34.58 -28.20
CA GLU A 161 11.50 33.95 -29.48
C GLU A 161 10.58 34.44 -30.59
N PHE A 162 9.27 34.44 -30.35
CA PHE A 162 8.29 35.01 -31.29
C PHE A 162 8.55 36.48 -31.61
N THR A 163 8.87 37.28 -30.59
CA THR A 163 9.08 38.72 -30.76
C THR A 163 10.37 39.05 -31.49
N SER A 164 11.42 38.25 -31.29
CA SER A 164 12.71 38.43 -31.96
C SER A 164 12.62 38.25 -33.47
N GLU A 165 11.56 37.60 -33.94
CA GLU A 165 11.31 37.29 -35.34
C GLU A 165 10.33 38.26 -36.00
N MET A 166 9.76 39.19 -35.24
CA MET A 166 8.96 40.27 -35.79
C MET A 166 9.83 41.22 -36.62
N ASP A 167 9.20 41.85 -37.62
CA ASP A 167 9.80 42.98 -38.33
C ASP A 167 10.22 44.08 -37.32
N PRO A 168 11.45 44.61 -37.40
CA PRO A 168 11.99 45.54 -36.40
C PRO A 168 11.31 46.91 -36.40
N GLU A 169 10.70 47.35 -37.51
CA GLU A 169 9.97 48.62 -37.58
C GLU A 169 8.51 48.43 -37.17
N GLY A 170 7.88 47.34 -37.61
CA GLY A 170 6.52 46.97 -37.23
C GLY A 170 5.45 47.93 -37.76
N PRO A 171 4.33 48.11 -37.03
CA PRO A 171 4.10 47.64 -35.66
C PRO A 171 3.69 46.16 -35.55
N PHE A 172 3.31 45.51 -36.64
CA PHE A 172 2.83 44.11 -36.69
C PHE A 172 3.94 43.11 -37.05
N PHE A 173 3.66 41.81 -36.97
CA PHE A 173 4.68 40.76 -37.07
C PHE A 173 5.49 40.82 -38.37
N LEU A 174 4.83 41.06 -39.51
CA LEU A 174 5.49 41.17 -40.82
C LEU A 174 5.78 42.63 -41.25
N GLY A 175 5.65 43.59 -40.34
CA GLY A 175 5.91 45.01 -40.59
C GLY A 175 4.66 45.86 -40.43
N LYS A 176 4.37 46.71 -41.41
CA LYS A 176 3.29 47.69 -41.33
C LYS A 176 1.88 47.09 -41.41
N ASP A 177 1.74 45.93 -42.04
CA ASP A 177 0.45 45.34 -42.39
C ASP A 177 0.02 44.32 -41.33
N PHE A 178 -1.26 44.36 -40.93
CA PHE A 178 -1.84 43.41 -39.98
C PHE A 178 -2.19 42.12 -40.71
N THR A 179 -1.59 41.00 -40.30
CA THR A 179 -1.65 39.74 -41.02
C THR A 179 -2.21 38.60 -40.17
N LEU A 180 -2.40 37.42 -40.77
CA LEU A 180 -2.93 36.24 -40.11
C LEU A 180 -2.15 35.87 -38.84
N ILE A 181 -0.83 36.03 -38.85
CA ILE A 181 -0.03 35.70 -37.66
C ILE A 181 -0.35 36.60 -36.47
N ASP A 182 -0.66 37.87 -36.71
CA ASP A 182 -1.08 38.81 -35.67
C ASP A 182 -2.46 38.41 -35.12
N ILE A 183 -3.40 38.07 -36.00
CA ILE A 183 -4.74 37.59 -35.67
C ILE A 183 -4.67 36.32 -34.79
N VAL A 184 -3.73 35.42 -35.07
CA VAL A 184 -3.63 34.13 -34.38
C VAL A 184 -3.24 34.30 -32.90
N LEU A 185 -2.39 35.27 -32.58
CA LEU A 185 -1.94 35.54 -31.20
C LEU A 185 -2.78 36.61 -30.48
N ALA A 186 -3.39 37.54 -31.21
CA ALA A 186 -4.15 38.67 -30.65
C ALA A 186 -5.16 38.28 -29.54
N PRO A 187 -5.96 37.21 -29.66
CA PRO A 187 -6.90 36.83 -28.61
C PRO A 187 -6.23 36.51 -27.26
N TRP A 188 -5.07 35.86 -27.24
CA TRP A 188 -4.36 35.53 -25.99
C TRP A 188 -3.62 36.75 -25.45
N ALA A 189 -3.04 37.57 -26.33
CA ALA A 189 -2.37 38.82 -25.96
C ALA A 189 -3.33 39.78 -25.21
N ASN A 190 -4.56 39.93 -25.70
CA ASN A 190 -5.60 40.76 -25.06
C ASN A 190 -6.14 40.17 -23.74
N ARG A 191 -5.68 38.98 -23.34
CA ARG A 191 -6.11 38.26 -22.13
C ARG A 191 -4.94 37.98 -21.18
N LEU A 192 -3.82 38.69 -21.32
CA LEU A 192 -2.71 38.60 -20.37
C LEU A 192 -3.09 39.07 -18.96
N TRP A 193 -4.06 39.99 -18.87
CA TRP A 193 -4.60 40.48 -17.59
C TRP A 193 -5.16 39.35 -16.69
N VAL A 194 -5.49 38.19 -17.26
CA VAL A 194 -5.93 37.01 -16.50
C VAL A 194 -4.82 36.55 -15.54
N PHE A 195 -3.54 36.69 -15.91
CA PHE A 195 -2.43 36.36 -15.03
C PHE A 195 -2.31 37.31 -13.83
N ASP A 196 -2.69 38.58 -13.99
CA ASP A 196 -2.71 39.53 -12.86
C ASP A 196 -3.72 39.09 -11.80
N HIS A 197 -4.85 38.50 -12.22
CA HIS A 197 -5.88 38.02 -11.33
C HIS A 197 -5.55 36.66 -10.68
N PHE A 198 -4.98 35.72 -11.43
CA PHE A 198 -4.82 34.33 -10.97
C PHE A 198 -3.37 33.91 -10.63
N LYS A 199 -2.36 34.70 -11.00
CA LYS A 199 -0.93 34.32 -10.92
C LYS A 199 0.00 35.41 -10.39
N GLY A 200 -0.52 36.56 -9.97
CA GLY A 200 0.29 37.69 -9.52
C GLY A 200 1.06 38.41 -10.64
N GLY A 201 0.67 38.19 -11.90
CA GLY A 201 1.22 38.87 -13.06
C GLY A 201 1.78 37.96 -14.15
N SER A 202 1.84 38.46 -15.38
CA SER A 202 2.39 37.73 -16.53
C SER A 202 3.92 37.52 -16.47
N GLY A 203 4.63 38.34 -15.68
CA GLY A 203 6.09 38.38 -15.63
C GLY A 203 6.74 39.13 -16.81
N ILE A 204 5.93 39.73 -17.69
CA ILE A 204 6.43 40.62 -18.75
C ILE A 204 6.95 41.90 -18.08
N PRO A 205 8.22 42.29 -18.30
CA PRO A 205 8.81 43.44 -17.62
C PRO A 205 8.23 44.76 -18.11
N GLU A 206 8.14 45.73 -17.20
CA GLU A 206 7.84 47.12 -17.53
C GLU A 206 8.94 47.73 -18.41
N GLU A 207 8.65 48.90 -19.00
CA GLU A 207 9.63 49.63 -19.81
C GLU A 207 10.89 49.95 -18.99
N GLY A 208 12.07 49.63 -19.53
CA GLY A 208 13.35 49.79 -18.85
C GLY A 208 13.74 48.67 -17.88
N GLN A 209 12.88 47.64 -17.68
CA GLN A 209 13.15 46.52 -16.76
C GLN A 209 13.43 45.18 -17.46
N GLY A 210 13.58 45.15 -18.79
CA GLY A 210 13.76 43.93 -19.58
C GLY A 210 15.16 43.34 -19.59
N GLY A 211 16.13 43.96 -18.91
CA GLY A 211 17.52 43.50 -18.84
C GLY A 211 18.15 43.32 -20.22
N ASN A 212 18.82 42.18 -20.45
CA ASN A 212 19.45 41.87 -21.74
C ASN A 212 18.45 41.70 -22.91
N PHE A 213 17.15 41.63 -22.62
CA PHE A 213 16.10 41.47 -23.63
C PHE A 213 15.23 42.73 -23.77
N GLU A 214 15.69 43.91 -23.30
CA GLU A 214 14.88 45.14 -23.31
C GLU A 214 14.38 45.52 -24.71
N GLU A 215 15.21 45.44 -25.75
CA GLU A 215 14.77 45.76 -27.12
C GLU A 215 13.72 44.75 -27.65
N VAL A 216 13.83 43.48 -27.24
CA VAL A 216 12.81 42.46 -27.56
C VAL A 216 11.50 42.82 -26.84
N TRP A 217 11.54 43.14 -25.55
CA TRP A 217 10.33 43.50 -24.81
C TRP A 217 9.72 44.84 -25.27
N LYS A 218 10.55 45.78 -25.70
CA LYS A 218 10.09 47.01 -26.35
C LYS A 218 9.33 46.70 -27.63
N ARG A 219 9.86 45.82 -28.48
CA ARG A 219 9.18 45.38 -29.70
C ARG A 219 7.86 44.66 -29.41
N TRP A 220 7.84 43.82 -28.38
CA TRP A 220 6.62 43.15 -27.89
C TRP A 220 5.58 44.17 -27.45
N ARG A 221 5.95 45.18 -26.65
CA ARG A 221 5.04 46.24 -26.21
C ARG A 221 4.50 47.07 -27.37
N THR A 222 5.33 47.37 -28.38
CA THR A 222 4.87 48.02 -29.62
C THR A 222 3.83 47.17 -30.36
N TRP A 223 4.09 45.87 -30.53
CA TRP A 223 3.15 44.94 -31.15
C TRP A 223 1.85 44.83 -30.35
N LEU A 224 1.96 44.61 -29.03
CA LEU A 224 0.82 44.45 -28.13
C LEU A 224 -0.07 45.70 -28.17
N ASN A 225 0.50 46.89 -28.05
CA ASN A 225 -0.26 48.14 -28.14
C ASN A 225 -0.96 48.29 -29.50
N ALA A 226 -0.30 47.95 -30.61
CA ALA A 226 -0.92 48.02 -31.94
C ALA A 226 -2.07 47.02 -32.11
N VAL A 227 -1.96 45.84 -31.51
CA VAL A 227 -2.99 44.80 -31.52
C VAL A 227 -4.17 45.16 -30.60
N GLU A 228 -3.92 45.59 -29.37
CA GLU A 228 -4.95 45.97 -28.40
C GLU A 228 -5.75 47.21 -28.82
N THR A 229 -5.14 48.10 -29.61
CA THR A 229 -5.81 49.29 -30.15
C THR A 229 -6.49 49.05 -31.49
N ARG A 230 -6.26 47.89 -32.13
CA ARG A 230 -6.86 47.56 -33.43
C ARG A 230 -8.38 47.45 -33.31
N LYS A 231 -9.10 48.13 -34.22
CA LYS A 231 -10.57 48.22 -34.21
C LYS A 231 -11.23 46.84 -34.19
N SER A 232 -10.88 45.97 -35.14
CA SER A 232 -11.41 44.59 -35.28
C SER A 232 -11.18 43.72 -34.04
N VAL A 233 -10.06 43.93 -33.34
CA VAL A 233 -9.75 43.23 -32.08
C VAL A 233 -10.65 43.73 -30.95
N LYS A 234 -10.78 45.05 -30.79
CA LYS A 234 -11.64 45.66 -29.77
C LYS A 234 -13.12 45.33 -29.96
N GLU A 235 -13.58 45.36 -31.20
CA GLU A 235 -14.98 45.08 -31.57
C GLU A 235 -15.36 43.61 -31.44
N THR A 236 -14.41 42.73 -31.16
CA THR A 236 -14.63 41.30 -30.92
C THR A 236 -14.31 40.88 -29.49
N LEU A 237 -14.12 41.84 -28.58
CA LEU A 237 -13.93 41.63 -27.15
C LEU A 237 -15.16 42.08 -26.34
N SER A 238 -15.66 41.18 -25.51
CA SER A 238 -16.60 41.50 -24.43
C SER A 238 -15.91 42.09 -23.20
N ASP A 239 -16.69 42.50 -22.21
CA ASP A 239 -16.18 43.13 -20.99
C ASP A 239 -15.46 42.11 -20.10
N ARG A 240 -14.35 42.55 -19.46
CA ARG A 240 -13.43 41.66 -18.72
C ARG A 240 -14.09 40.89 -17.59
N GLU A 241 -15.02 41.52 -16.87
CA GLU A 241 -15.74 40.93 -15.73
C GLU A 241 -16.47 39.63 -16.08
N HIS A 242 -16.95 39.49 -17.32
CA HIS A 242 -17.65 38.28 -17.76
C HIS A 242 -16.70 37.13 -18.14
N TYR A 243 -15.42 37.41 -18.39
CA TYR A 243 -14.41 36.39 -18.63
C TYR A 243 -13.91 35.74 -17.33
N LEU A 244 -13.96 36.42 -16.19
CA LEU A 244 -13.41 35.92 -14.92
C LEU A 244 -14.00 34.57 -14.46
N PRO A 245 -15.34 34.37 -14.46
CA PRO A 245 -15.93 33.07 -14.14
C PRO A 245 -15.51 31.95 -15.10
N ILE A 246 -15.10 32.30 -16.32
CA ILE A 246 -14.65 31.36 -17.35
C ILE A 246 -13.23 30.86 -17.04
N TYR A 247 -12.38 31.71 -16.48
CA TYR A 247 -11.02 31.38 -16.09
C TYR A 247 -10.89 30.85 -14.66
N GLY A 248 -11.82 31.18 -13.75
CA GLY A 248 -11.85 30.74 -12.34
C GLY A 248 -12.42 29.33 -12.06
N ARG A 249 -12.74 28.55 -13.11
CA ARG A 249 -13.32 27.19 -13.02
C ARG A 249 -12.39 26.15 -12.39
N ASN A 250 -11.10 26.43 -12.34
CA ASN A 250 -10.05 25.54 -11.88
C ASN A 250 -9.52 26.05 -10.53
N GLY A 251 -9.53 25.19 -9.50
CA GLY A 251 -8.94 25.52 -8.20
C GLY A 251 -9.56 24.73 -7.06
N PHE A 252 -9.13 25.08 -5.85
CA PHE A 252 -9.48 24.37 -4.62
C PHE A 252 -10.27 25.25 -3.65
N THR A 253 -11.10 24.62 -2.83
CA THR A 253 -11.61 25.17 -1.58
C THR A 253 -10.70 24.67 -0.48
N THR A 254 -10.00 25.57 0.21
CA THR A 254 -9.15 25.22 1.36
C THR A 254 -10.00 25.05 2.61
N PHE A 255 -9.56 24.16 3.50
CA PHE A 255 -10.14 24.01 4.83
C PHE A 255 -9.03 23.86 5.88
N ASP A 256 -9.36 24.26 7.09
CA ASP A 256 -8.54 24.10 8.29
C ASP A 256 -9.51 23.82 9.45
N VAL A 257 -9.55 22.57 9.90
CA VAL A 257 -10.51 22.05 10.87
C VAL A 257 -9.81 21.14 11.86
N GLY A 258 -9.81 21.54 13.13
CA GLY A 258 -9.21 20.77 14.20
C GLY A 258 -7.70 20.58 14.00
N SER A 259 -7.27 19.34 13.80
CA SER A 259 -5.87 18.98 13.53
C SER A 259 -5.59 18.70 12.05
N LEU A 260 -6.53 19.00 11.15
CA LEU A 260 -6.43 18.71 9.72
C LEU A 260 -6.62 19.97 8.89
N LYS A 261 -5.83 20.09 7.83
CA LYS A 261 -5.98 21.09 6.78
C LYS A 261 -5.86 20.42 5.41
N GLY A 262 -6.36 21.09 4.37
CA GLY A 262 -6.23 20.56 3.02
C GLY A 262 -7.08 21.28 2.01
N GLU A 263 -7.29 20.63 0.88
CA GLU A 263 -7.91 21.19 -0.30
C GLU A 263 -8.99 20.26 -0.86
N ILE A 264 -10.10 20.85 -1.28
CA ILE A 264 -11.22 20.18 -1.97
C ILE A 264 -11.27 20.73 -3.40
N VAL A 265 -11.27 19.86 -4.41
CA VAL A 265 -11.39 20.29 -5.81
C VAL A 265 -12.73 20.98 -6.04
N LYS A 266 -12.77 22.23 -6.51
CA LYS A 266 -14.05 22.96 -6.67
C LYS A 266 -15.04 22.29 -7.63
N SER A 267 -14.54 21.69 -8.71
CA SER A 267 -15.38 21.11 -9.77
C SER A 267 -15.99 19.76 -9.40
N SER A 268 -15.23 18.86 -8.76
CA SER A 268 -15.72 17.54 -8.34
C SER A 268 -16.18 17.51 -6.88
N GLN A 269 -15.76 18.46 -6.06
CA GLN A 269 -15.80 18.44 -4.59
C GLN A 269 -15.27 17.13 -3.97
N THR A 270 -14.33 16.45 -4.64
CA THR A 270 -13.53 15.38 -4.03
C THR A 270 -12.31 15.98 -3.33
N LEU A 271 -11.76 15.27 -2.35
CA LEU A 271 -10.61 15.72 -1.58
C LEU A 271 -9.34 15.64 -2.44
N ALA A 272 -8.55 16.71 -2.47
CA ALA A 272 -7.30 16.82 -3.21
C ALA A 272 -6.08 16.58 -2.32
N SER A 273 -6.11 17.12 -1.10
CA SER A 273 -5.08 16.97 -0.08
C SER A 273 -5.69 16.83 1.30
N LEU A 274 -5.00 16.12 2.19
CA LEU A 274 -5.36 15.97 3.60
C LEU A 274 -4.08 15.89 4.43
N ASN A 275 -3.79 16.94 5.19
CA ASN A 275 -2.55 17.10 5.93
C ASN A 275 -2.85 17.38 7.40
N SER A 276 -1.95 16.97 8.29
CA SER A 276 -1.98 17.41 9.69
C SER A 276 -1.62 18.89 9.78
N THR A 277 -2.24 19.66 10.67
CA THR A 277 -1.94 21.10 10.83
C THR A 277 -0.49 21.37 11.28
N GLY A 278 0.20 20.36 11.84
CA GLY A 278 1.59 20.43 12.30
C GLY A 278 2.65 19.76 11.41
N ASN A 279 2.28 19.18 10.27
CA ASN A 279 3.20 18.52 9.34
C ASN A 279 2.84 18.87 7.88
N GLU A 280 3.81 18.83 6.98
CA GLU A 280 3.59 18.98 5.55
C GLU A 280 3.19 17.67 4.86
N PHE A 281 3.32 16.52 5.54
CA PHE A 281 2.91 15.23 4.98
C PHE A 281 1.42 15.20 4.58
N ASP A 282 1.18 14.86 3.31
CA ASP A 282 -0.15 14.70 2.73
C ASP A 282 -0.49 13.21 2.65
N PHE A 283 -1.60 12.80 3.26
CA PHE A 283 -2.07 11.43 3.20
C PHE A 283 -2.57 11.04 1.80
N LEU A 284 -2.86 12.02 0.94
CA LEU A 284 -3.42 11.82 -0.40
C LEU A 284 -2.37 12.00 -1.49
N PRO A 285 -2.58 11.41 -2.68
CA PRO A 285 -1.68 11.56 -3.83
C PRO A 285 -1.84 12.92 -4.53
N SER A 286 -1.74 14.02 -3.78
CA SER A 286 -1.92 15.39 -4.29
C SER A 286 -0.95 15.71 -5.44
N ASP A 287 0.29 15.24 -5.33
CA ASP A 287 1.33 15.35 -6.36
C ASP A 287 1.03 14.57 -7.65
N ARG A 288 0.02 13.67 -7.62
CA ARG A 288 -0.41 12.85 -8.76
C ARG A 288 -1.85 13.13 -9.21
N LEU A 289 -2.50 14.18 -8.68
CA LEU A 289 -3.89 14.50 -9.05
C LEU A 289 -4.13 14.61 -10.57
N PRO A 290 -3.23 15.20 -11.38
CA PRO A 290 -3.42 15.23 -12.83
C PRO A 290 -3.49 13.85 -13.47
N GLN A 291 -2.70 12.88 -12.96
CA GLN A 291 -2.71 11.49 -13.42
C GLN A 291 -3.95 10.73 -12.95
N LEU A 292 -4.63 11.21 -11.91
CA LEU A 292 -5.82 10.63 -11.31
C LEU A 292 -7.13 11.30 -11.79
N ALA A 293 -7.05 12.18 -12.80
CA ALA A 293 -8.17 12.96 -13.31
C ALA A 293 -8.98 12.26 -14.42
N PHE A 294 -8.96 10.93 -14.47
CA PHE A 294 -9.70 10.13 -15.47
C PHE A 294 -10.94 9.45 -14.87
N ASN A 295 -11.83 8.99 -15.75
CA ASN A 295 -13.03 8.24 -15.36
C ASN A 295 -12.64 6.87 -14.77
N GLY A 296 -13.06 6.61 -13.54
CA GLY A 296 -12.78 5.37 -12.82
C GLY A 296 -11.59 5.41 -11.84
N ALA A 297 -10.81 6.49 -11.80
CA ALA A 297 -9.88 6.72 -10.68
C ALA A 297 -10.69 7.19 -9.46
N HIS A 298 -10.63 6.51 -8.31
CA HIS A 298 -11.42 6.90 -7.12
C HIS A 298 -10.69 7.91 -6.24
N HIS A 299 -11.43 8.85 -5.67
CA HIS A 299 -10.92 9.85 -4.71
C HIS A 299 -11.71 9.80 -3.40
N LEU A 300 -11.11 10.29 -2.30
CA LEU A 300 -11.88 10.51 -1.07
C LEU A 300 -13.03 11.50 -1.34
N GLY A 301 -14.24 11.10 -0.98
CA GLY A 301 -15.47 11.82 -1.30
C GLY A 301 -16.22 11.29 -2.52
N ASP A 302 -15.72 10.26 -3.21
CA ASP A 302 -16.55 9.46 -4.11
C ASP A 302 -17.45 8.49 -3.31
N ILE A 303 -18.42 7.86 -3.98
CA ILE A 303 -19.35 6.89 -3.41
C ILE A 303 -19.69 5.80 -4.43
N THR A 304 -19.76 4.55 -3.96
CA THR A 304 -20.25 3.40 -4.75
C THR A 304 -21.48 2.80 -4.08
N LEU A 305 -22.44 2.30 -4.86
CA LEU A 305 -23.56 1.55 -4.31
C LEU A 305 -24.19 0.58 -5.32
N ARG A 306 -24.89 -0.43 -4.82
CA ARG A 306 -25.77 -1.31 -5.61
C ARG A 306 -27.18 -1.23 -5.05
N TYR A 307 -28.17 -1.04 -5.93
CA TYR A 307 -29.56 -0.94 -5.52
C TYR A 307 -30.51 -1.75 -6.40
N ARG A 308 -31.73 -1.97 -5.89
CA ARG A 308 -32.86 -2.51 -6.66
C ARG A 308 -34.20 -1.94 -6.19
N LYS A 309 -35.21 -2.00 -7.06
CA LYS A 309 -36.62 -1.65 -6.72
C LYS A 309 -37.39 -2.92 -6.37
N SER A 310 -38.25 -2.87 -5.35
CA SER A 310 -39.28 -3.90 -5.07
C SER A 310 -38.80 -5.36 -5.09
N LYS A 311 -37.65 -5.68 -4.49
CA LYS A 311 -37.03 -7.03 -4.48
C LYS A 311 -36.72 -7.63 -5.86
N ALA A 312 -36.48 -6.82 -6.89
CA ALA A 312 -36.00 -7.32 -8.17
C ALA A 312 -34.75 -8.22 -8.02
N GLU A 313 -34.56 -9.21 -8.89
CA GLU A 313 -33.42 -10.12 -8.74
C GLU A 313 -32.08 -9.46 -9.10
N VAL A 314 -32.10 -8.47 -9.99
CA VAL A 314 -30.90 -7.81 -10.52
C VAL A 314 -30.54 -6.56 -9.71
N TRP A 315 -29.29 -6.48 -9.28
CA TRP A 315 -28.70 -5.28 -8.68
C TRP A 315 -28.20 -4.31 -9.75
N THR A 316 -28.46 -3.02 -9.57
CA THR A 316 -27.93 -1.94 -10.42
C THR A 316 -26.78 -1.24 -9.71
N SER A 317 -25.60 -1.26 -10.30
CA SER A 317 -24.39 -0.61 -9.76
C SER A 317 -24.35 0.88 -10.10
N ILE A 318 -23.80 1.65 -9.17
CA ILE A 318 -23.51 3.08 -9.28
C ILE A 318 -22.11 3.32 -8.75
N ASP A 319 -21.37 4.16 -9.46
CA ASP A 319 -20.06 4.63 -9.05
C ASP A 319 -19.91 6.09 -9.50
N SER A 320 -19.71 7.01 -8.54
CA SER A 320 -19.56 8.44 -8.83
C SER A 320 -18.27 8.78 -9.59
N ALA A 321 -17.26 7.90 -9.56
CA ALA A 321 -16.00 8.08 -10.28
C ALA A 321 -16.08 7.62 -11.74
N SER A 322 -17.07 6.80 -12.10
CA SER A 322 -17.16 6.17 -13.44
C SER A 322 -17.37 7.15 -14.60
N ALA A 323 -18.00 8.30 -14.36
CA ALA A 323 -18.26 9.33 -15.36
C ALA A 323 -18.13 10.72 -14.74
N ARG A 324 -16.88 11.15 -14.52
CA ARG A 324 -16.56 12.43 -13.87
C ARG A 324 -17.17 13.60 -14.62
N LYS A 325 -17.91 14.43 -13.89
CA LYS A 325 -18.48 15.70 -14.36
C LYS A 325 -18.45 16.71 -13.21
N PRO A 326 -18.47 18.02 -13.52
CA PRO A 326 -18.68 19.03 -12.48
C PRO A 326 -19.96 18.74 -11.68
N ILE A 327 -19.86 18.78 -10.35
CA ILE A 327 -21.01 18.60 -9.46
C ILE A 327 -21.88 19.86 -9.42
N LEU A 328 -23.06 19.77 -8.82
CA LEU A 328 -23.90 20.94 -8.53
C LEU A 328 -23.65 21.39 -7.08
N ALA A 329 -22.98 22.52 -6.89
CA ALA A 329 -22.74 23.07 -5.55
C ALA A 329 -24.07 23.50 -4.90
N LEU A 330 -24.21 23.23 -3.60
CA LEU A 330 -25.36 23.64 -2.79
C LEU A 330 -24.97 24.88 -1.97
N ASN A 331 -25.69 25.99 -2.16
CA ASN A 331 -25.36 27.29 -1.56
C ASN A 331 -26.01 27.52 -0.18
N GLU A 332 -27.08 26.78 0.13
CA GLU A 332 -27.74 26.82 1.44
C GLU A 332 -27.31 25.59 2.23
N THR A 333 -26.43 25.79 3.21
CA THR A 333 -25.89 24.71 4.04
C THR A 333 -26.06 25.02 5.52
N GLY A 334 -26.12 23.98 6.34
CA GLY A 334 -26.12 24.12 7.79
C GLY A 334 -24.82 24.73 8.31
N GLN A 335 -24.84 25.19 9.57
CA GLN A 335 -23.65 25.66 10.27
C GLN A 335 -22.57 24.56 10.31
N GLY A 336 -21.31 24.92 10.05
CA GLY A 336 -20.17 23.99 10.06
C GLY A 336 -19.93 23.23 8.74
N VAL A 337 -20.78 23.40 7.72
CA VAL A 337 -20.55 22.84 6.39
C VAL A 337 -19.56 23.72 5.60
N ILE A 338 -18.49 23.10 5.11
CA ILE A 338 -17.39 23.72 4.38
C ILE A 338 -17.71 23.75 2.88
N ALA A 339 -18.22 22.64 2.36
CA ALA A 339 -18.63 22.50 0.97
C ALA A 339 -19.75 21.46 0.86
N ALA A 340 -20.75 21.74 0.04
CA ALA A 340 -21.83 20.79 -0.23
C ALA A 340 -22.15 20.69 -1.72
N SER A 341 -22.56 19.51 -2.17
CA SER A 341 -22.91 19.24 -3.56
C SER A 341 -24.01 18.19 -3.72
N ASP A 342 -24.76 18.32 -4.82
CA ASP A 342 -25.60 17.26 -5.37
C ASP A 342 -24.80 16.50 -6.45
N LEU A 343 -24.69 15.18 -6.27
CA LEU A 343 -23.88 14.32 -7.14
C LEU A 343 -24.61 13.94 -8.44
N LYS A 344 -25.87 14.33 -8.64
CA LYS A 344 -26.66 14.02 -9.84
C LYS A 344 -25.89 14.07 -11.18
N PRO A 345 -24.99 15.05 -11.47
CA PRO A 345 -24.26 15.07 -12.75
C PRO A 345 -23.36 13.87 -13.01
N THR A 346 -22.79 13.28 -11.96
CA THR A 346 -21.88 12.11 -12.04
C THR A 346 -22.63 10.79 -12.01
N LEU A 347 -23.94 10.82 -11.78
CA LEU A 347 -24.79 9.65 -11.62
C LEU A 347 -25.69 9.41 -12.86
N PRO A 348 -26.19 8.19 -13.07
CA PRO A 348 -27.14 7.90 -14.15
C PRO A 348 -28.41 8.77 -14.07
N SER A 349 -28.91 9.23 -15.22
CA SER A 349 -30.02 10.21 -15.29
C SER A 349 -31.38 9.71 -14.77
N ARG A 350 -31.58 8.39 -14.68
CA ARG A 350 -32.84 7.75 -14.22
C ARG A 350 -32.69 7.06 -12.86
N LEU A 351 -31.94 7.68 -11.96
CA LEU A 351 -31.71 7.13 -10.63
C LEU A 351 -32.91 7.38 -9.69
N PRO A 352 -33.42 6.37 -8.94
CA PRO A 352 -34.49 6.58 -7.96
C PRO A 352 -34.02 7.25 -6.67
N LEU A 353 -32.74 7.61 -6.58
CA LEU A 353 -32.09 8.19 -5.41
C LEU A 353 -31.57 9.58 -5.75
N ARG A 354 -31.66 10.50 -4.79
CA ARG A 354 -30.86 11.73 -4.77
C ARG A 354 -29.73 11.54 -3.76
N ILE A 355 -28.51 11.87 -4.17
CA ILE A 355 -27.32 11.73 -3.32
C ILE A 355 -26.67 13.10 -3.22
N THR A 356 -26.63 13.66 -2.01
CA THR A 356 -25.86 14.86 -1.71
C THR A 356 -24.66 14.52 -0.83
N ARG A 357 -23.61 15.31 -0.95
CA ARG A 357 -22.38 15.21 -0.16
C ARG A 357 -22.11 16.53 0.55
N GLU A 358 -21.65 16.45 1.79
CA GLU A 358 -21.24 17.56 2.62
C GLU A 358 -19.86 17.26 3.21
N TRP A 359 -18.92 18.19 3.05
CA TRP A 359 -17.72 18.29 3.84
C TRP A 359 -18.00 19.25 4.99
N LEU A 360 -17.70 18.84 6.22
CA LEU A 360 -18.13 19.56 7.41
C LEU A 360 -17.15 19.39 8.57
N GLU A 361 -17.21 20.33 9.50
CA GLU A 361 -16.73 20.14 10.86
C GLU A 361 -17.72 19.26 11.64
N TYR A 362 -17.20 18.20 12.27
CA TYR A 362 -17.95 17.23 13.06
C TYR A 362 -17.20 16.95 14.36
N ASP A 363 -17.75 17.42 15.49
CA ASP A 363 -17.14 17.28 16.83
C ASP A 363 -15.67 17.74 16.88
N GLY A 364 -15.37 18.86 16.23
CA GLY A 364 -14.03 19.45 16.13
C GLY A 364 -13.08 18.79 15.13
N ASP A 365 -13.54 17.77 14.40
CA ASP A 365 -12.77 17.09 13.35
C ASP A 365 -13.36 17.33 11.96
N PHE A 366 -12.56 17.03 10.94
CA PHE A 366 -13.01 17.07 9.54
C PHE A 366 -13.78 15.79 9.20
N ALA A 367 -14.91 15.91 8.50
CA ALA A 367 -15.73 14.78 8.10
C ALA A 367 -16.33 14.94 6.70
N VAL A 368 -16.71 13.80 6.12
CA VAL A 368 -17.58 13.72 4.95
C VAL A 368 -18.89 13.06 5.33
N ARG A 369 -20.01 13.62 4.88
CA ARG A 369 -21.35 13.05 5.03
C ARG A 369 -22.04 12.95 3.68
N PHE A 370 -22.68 11.83 3.41
CA PHE A 370 -23.57 11.62 2.28
C PHE A 370 -25.00 11.44 2.78
N ASN A 371 -25.94 12.11 2.13
CA ASN A 371 -27.36 11.93 2.36
C ASN A 371 -27.99 11.29 1.13
N ILE A 372 -28.53 10.08 1.30
CA ILE A 372 -29.16 9.30 0.23
C ILE A 372 -30.67 9.36 0.46
N THR A 373 -31.38 10.06 -0.42
CA THR A 373 -32.83 10.22 -0.36
C THR A 373 -33.50 9.33 -1.40
N ASN A 374 -34.48 8.53 -0.98
CA ASN A 374 -35.33 7.81 -1.94
C ASN A 374 -36.36 8.77 -2.57
N ASN A 375 -36.18 9.08 -3.85
CA ASN A 375 -37.07 9.93 -4.63
C ASN A 375 -38.09 9.15 -5.47
N ASP A 376 -38.11 7.81 -5.33
CA ASP A 376 -39.11 6.96 -5.96
C ASP A 376 -40.39 6.87 -5.11
N ASN A 377 -41.48 6.44 -5.74
CA ASN A 377 -42.75 6.18 -5.05
C ASN A 377 -42.77 4.80 -4.37
N GLY A 378 -41.82 3.92 -4.72
CA GLY A 378 -41.65 2.61 -4.11
C GLY A 378 -40.41 2.51 -3.21
N ASN A 379 -40.31 1.40 -2.48
CA ASN A 379 -39.12 1.10 -1.68
C ASN A 379 -37.91 0.80 -2.58
N VAL A 380 -36.76 1.35 -2.19
CA VAL A 380 -35.46 1.06 -2.81
C VAL A 380 -34.61 0.31 -1.80
N GLU A 381 -34.06 -0.83 -2.20
CA GLU A 381 -33.12 -1.59 -1.37
C GLU A 381 -31.69 -1.30 -1.82
N LEU A 382 -30.85 -0.85 -0.89
CA LEU A 382 -29.40 -0.69 -1.04
C LEU A 382 -28.73 -1.98 -0.60
N GLY A 383 -28.22 -2.76 -1.55
CA GLY A 383 -27.53 -4.03 -1.29
C GLY A 383 -26.03 -3.89 -1.16
N SER A 384 -25.44 -2.81 -1.67
CA SER A 384 -24.09 -2.40 -1.27
C SER A 384 -23.99 -0.90 -1.14
N LEU A 385 -23.10 -0.44 -0.26
CA LEU A 385 -22.84 0.98 -0.05
C LEU A 385 -21.39 1.16 0.40
N GLY A 386 -20.56 1.73 -0.47
CA GLY A 386 -19.11 1.83 -0.31
C GLY A 386 -18.61 3.26 -0.36
N LEU A 387 -17.63 3.57 0.50
CA LEU A 387 -16.91 4.84 0.54
C LEU A 387 -15.43 4.56 0.21
N PRO A 388 -14.93 4.95 -0.97
CA PRO A 388 -13.52 4.80 -1.33
C PRO A 388 -12.58 5.43 -0.32
N ILE A 389 -11.49 4.73 0.00
CA ILE A 389 -10.39 5.19 0.84
C ILE A 389 -9.12 5.22 -0.04
N SER A 390 -8.95 6.32 -0.76
CA SER A 390 -7.80 6.55 -1.62
C SER A 390 -6.69 7.28 -0.85
N ILE A 391 -5.57 6.59 -0.62
CA ILE A 391 -4.39 7.09 0.12
C ILE A 391 -3.19 7.05 -0.83
N ASN A 392 -2.15 7.86 -0.59
CA ASN A 392 -0.96 7.87 -1.44
C ASN A 392 -0.12 6.58 -1.28
N ASN A 393 -0.51 5.49 -1.91
CA ASN A 393 0.24 4.22 -1.95
C ASN A 393 0.91 3.97 -3.31
N ILE A 394 1.18 5.04 -4.07
CA ILE A 394 1.80 4.97 -5.41
C ILE A 394 3.32 5.03 -5.27
N PHE A 395 3.99 3.88 -5.30
CA PHE A 395 5.46 3.85 -5.22
C PHE A 395 6.12 3.96 -6.60
N THR A 396 5.36 3.66 -7.66
CA THR A 396 5.82 3.66 -9.05
C THR A 396 6.52 4.98 -9.42
N GLY A 397 7.74 4.87 -9.94
CA GLY A 397 8.52 6.01 -10.42
C GLY A 397 9.02 6.95 -9.31
N ARG A 398 9.06 6.50 -8.05
CA ARG A 398 9.66 7.23 -6.92
C ARG A 398 10.96 6.57 -6.46
N THR A 399 11.92 7.38 -6.02
CA THR A 399 13.09 6.91 -5.27
C THR A 399 12.67 6.36 -3.89
N ALA A 400 13.58 5.69 -3.18
CA ALA A 400 13.30 5.21 -1.82
C ALA A 400 12.94 6.36 -0.86
N VAL A 401 13.64 7.49 -0.97
CA VAL A 401 13.38 8.70 -0.16
C VAL A 401 12.03 9.32 -0.49
N GLU A 402 11.68 9.44 -1.76
CA GLU A 402 10.36 9.95 -2.16
C GLU A 402 9.23 9.00 -1.79
N THR A 403 9.46 7.69 -1.90
CA THR A 403 8.48 6.67 -1.51
C THR A 403 8.22 6.77 -0.02
N GLN A 404 9.28 6.79 0.80
CA GLN A 404 9.10 6.98 2.23
C GLN A 404 8.41 8.32 2.49
N GLY A 405 8.92 9.45 1.98
CA GLY A 405 8.46 10.80 2.32
C GLY A 405 7.07 11.19 1.80
N LYS A 406 6.52 10.51 0.79
CA LYS A 406 5.22 10.87 0.19
C LYS A 406 4.13 9.81 0.36
N CYS A 407 4.48 8.56 0.67
CA CYS A 407 3.51 7.48 0.67
C CYS A 407 3.01 7.09 2.06
N ALA A 408 1.77 6.62 2.12
CA ALA A 408 1.18 6.04 3.32
C ALA A 408 0.50 4.70 3.02
N LEU A 409 0.25 3.94 4.09
CA LEU A 409 -0.44 2.65 4.05
C LEU A 409 -1.71 2.71 4.91
N ALA A 410 -2.77 2.03 4.46
CA ALA A 410 -4.08 2.04 5.12
C ALA A 410 -4.51 0.63 5.55
N ASP A 411 -4.58 0.37 6.86
CA ASP A 411 -4.97 -0.94 7.41
C ASP A 411 -6.34 -0.87 8.10
N PRO A 412 -7.28 -1.79 7.78
CA PRO A 412 -8.64 -1.75 8.32
C PRO A 412 -8.80 -2.58 9.60
N TYR A 413 -9.59 -2.07 10.54
CA TYR A 413 -10.30 -2.86 11.52
C TYR A 413 -11.77 -2.98 11.10
N ILE A 414 -12.15 -4.14 10.55
CA ILE A 414 -13.49 -4.41 10.02
C ILE A 414 -14.46 -4.79 11.16
N GLY A 415 -14.61 -3.86 12.10
CA GLY A 415 -15.23 -4.04 13.42
C GLY A 415 -16.68 -3.53 13.56
N LEU A 416 -17.43 -3.38 12.46
CA LEU A 416 -18.78 -2.78 12.43
C LEU A 416 -18.81 -1.35 13.01
N ASP A 417 -19.61 -1.07 14.04
CA ASP A 417 -19.74 0.28 14.65
C ASP A 417 -18.45 0.72 15.37
N ALA A 418 -17.56 -0.25 15.65
CA ALA A 418 -16.24 -0.01 16.23
C ALA A 418 -15.11 -0.02 15.18
N GLY A 419 -15.44 -0.23 13.91
CA GLY A 419 -14.46 -0.30 12.84
C GLY A 419 -13.74 1.04 12.65
N TYR A 420 -12.49 0.98 12.19
CA TYR A 420 -11.72 2.15 11.79
C TYR A 420 -10.69 1.77 10.74
N VAL A 421 -10.22 2.74 9.96
CA VAL A 421 -9.01 2.58 9.12
C VAL A 421 -7.91 3.42 9.75
N ARG A 422 -6.75 2.81 10.00
CA ARG A 422 -5.55 3.57 10.34
C ARG A 422 -4.73 3.81 9.09
N VAL A 423 -4.20 5.02 8.96
CA VAL A 423 -3.31 5.41 7.87
C VAL A 423 -1.99 5.89 8.44
N SER A 424 -0.91 5.24 8.04
CA SER A 424 0.44 5.49 8.55
C SER A 424 1.39 5.85 7.41
N HIS A 425 2.11 6.97 7.55
CA HIS A 425 3.21 7.36 6.67
C HIS A 425 4.33 6.31 6.75
N LEU A 426 4.95 5.97 5.63
CA LEU A 426 5.99 4.93 5.54
C LEU A 426 7.25 5.20 6.37
N GLU A 427 7.49 6.45 6.77
CA GLU A 427 8.57 6.78 7.71
C GLU A 427 8.32 6.17 9.10
N GLY A 428 7.05 6.00 9.46
CA GLY A 428 6.63 5.46 10.76
C GLY A 428 6.83 6.41 11.93
N THR A 429 7.30 7.62 11.65
CA THR A 429 7.39 8.75 12.57
C THR A 429 6.26 9.74 12.27
N GLY A 430 5.87 10.55 13.26
CA GLY A 430 4.86 11.59 13.09
C GLY A 430 3.41 11.11 13.19
N ASN A 431 2.50 12.00 12.78
CA ASN A 431 1.06 11.81 12.94
C ASN A 431 0.52 10.65 12.10
N ALA A 432 -0.44 9.93 12.65
CA ALA A 432 -1.23 8.94 11.92
C ALA A 432 -2.68 9.42 11.77
N LEU A 433 -3.33 9.06 10.67
CA LEU A 433 -4.74 9.38 10.43
C LEU A 433 -5.61 8.19 10.86
N VAL A 434 -6.71 8.48 11.57
CA VAL A 434 -7.70 7.51 12.04
C VAL A 434 -9.04 7.87 11.43
N ILE A 435 -9.57 6.98 10.59
CA ILE A 435 -10.85 7.16 9.90
C ILE A 435 -11.91 6.35 10.64
N THR A 436 -12.96 7.00 11.13
CA THR A 436 -14.03 6.39 11.94
C THR A 436 -15.43 6.67 11.38
N PRO A 437 -16.46 5.90 11.78
CA PRO A 437 -17.82 6.06 11.28
C PRO A 437 -18.45 7.41 11.69
N VAL A 438 -19.25 7.99 10.80
CA VAL A 438 -20.24 9.04 11.14
C VAL A 438 -21.64 8.53 10.84
N GLY A 439 -22.60 8.76 11.75
CA GLY A 439 -23.97 8.29 11.58
C GLY A 439 -24.04 6.75 11.46
N ALA A 440 -24.82 6.25 10.52
CA ALA A 440 -25.09 4.81 10.37
C ALA A 440 -24.07 4.08 9.48
N SER A 441 -22.77 4.36 9.64
CA SER A 441 -21.71 3.97 8.68
C SER A 441 -20.84 2.83 9.17
N LYS A 442 -21.45 1.71 9.56
CA LYS A 442 -20.76 0.51 10.05
C LYS A 442 -19.65 0.07 9.09
N PHE A 443 -18.54 -0.47 9.60
CA PHE A 443 -17.49 -1.07 8.78
C PHE A 443 -17.75 -2.57 8.58
N GLU A 444 -18.63 -2.92 7.64
CA GLU A 444 -19.04 -4.30 7.39
C GLU A 444 -18.01 -5.10 6.60
N ALA A 445 -17.45 -4.52 5.54
CA ALA A 445 -16.49 -5.19 4.68
C ALA A 445 -15.44 -4.21 4.11
N TRP A 446 -14.31 -4.76 3.69
CA TRP A 446 -13.22 -4.05 3.02
C TRP A 446 -13.05 -4.63 1.62
N ARG A 447 -13.37 -3.85 0.58
CA ARG A 447 -13.39 -4.34 -0.81
C ARG A 447 -12.39 -3.58 -1.66
N PHE A 448 -11.68 -4.31 -2.52
CA PHE A 448 -10.82 -3.73 -3.54
C PHE A 448 -11.61 -2.94 -4.60
N LEU A 449 -11.07 -1.79 -5.01
CA LEU A 449 -11.61 -0.94 -6.07
C LEU A 449 -10.75 -1.09 -7.33
N PRO A 450 -11.22 -1.86 -8.33
CA PRO A 450 -10.49 -1.98 -9.57
C PRO A 450 -10.52 -0.67 -10.34
N GLU A 451 -9.34 -0.23 -10.79
CA GLU A 451 -9.21 0.91 -11.70
C GLU A 451 -9.14 0.43 -13.16
N PRO A 452 -9.69 1.20 -14.11
CA PRO A 452 -9.47 0.95 -15.54
C PRO A 452 -7.98 0.86 -15.86
N GLN A 453 -7.59 -0.16 -16.62
CA GLN A 453 -6.23 -0.29 -17.11
C GLN A 453 -5.96 0.72 -18.21
N GLY A 454 -4.84 1.43 -18.14
CA GLY A 454 -4.45 2.41 -19.16
C GLY A 454 -3.03 2.92 -18.97
N ASN A 455 -2.56 3.76 -19.90
CA ASN A 455 -1.23 4.34 -19.81
C ASN A 455 -1.21 5.57 -18.89
N PHE A 456 -1.44 5.35 -17.59
CA PHE A 456 -1.46 6.39 -16.55
C PHE A 456 -0.14 6.57 -15.80
N SER A 457 0.91 5.83 -16.23
CA SER A 457 2.28 5.81 -15.70
C SER A 457 2.51 5.37 -14.25
N TYR A 458 1.46 5.24 -13.43
CA TYR A 458 1.58 4.80 -12.03
C TYR A 458 1.12 3.36 -11.76
N GLN A 459 0.24 2.80 -12.61
CA GLN A 459 -0.27 1.43 -12.45
C GLN A 459 0.87 0.44 -12.71
N SER A 460 1.43 -0.11 -11.63
CA SER A 460 2.50 -1.11 -11.65
C SER A 460 2.37 -2.06 -10.45
N GLN A 461 3.23 -3.07 -10.34
CA GLN A 461 3.22 -3.99 -9.20
C GLN A 461 3.45 -3.31 -7.84
N THR A 462 4.02 -2.11 -7.81
CA THR A 462 4.28 -1.33 -6.58
C THR A 462 3.18 -0.31 -6.27
N PHE A 463 2.03 -0.44 -6.93
CA PHE A 463 0.79 0.22 -6.58
C PHE A 463 -0.23 -0.85 -6.18
N GLU A 464 -0.59 -0.90 -4.90
CA GLU A 464 -1.53 -1.90 -4.38
C GLU A 464 -2.94 -1.73 -4.97
N GLY A 465 -3.31 -0.51 -5.33
CA GLY A 465 -4.69 -0.15 -5.66
C GLY A 465 -5.43 0.47 -4.47
N ASN A 466 -6.70 0.80 -4.69
CA ASN A 466 -7.56 1.45 -3.70
C ASN A 466 -8.57 0.44 -3.12
N TYR A 467 -9.08 0.74 -1.94
CA TYR A 467 -10.12 -0.06 -1.29
C TYR A 467 -11.26 0.85 -0.85
N GLU A 468 -12.41 0.28 -0.53
CA GLU A 468 -13.54 1.00 0.04
C GLU A 468 -14.00 0.44 1.38
N TRP A 469 -14.41 1.36 2.23
CA TRP A 469 -15.21 1.10 3.41
C TRP A 469 -16.62 0.70 2.97
N GLN A 470 -17.01 -0.57 3.16
CA GLN A 470 -18.36 -1.00 2.87
C GLN A 470 -19.25 -1.01 4.12
N ILE A 471 -20.37 -0.31 4.01
CA ILE A 471 -21.43 -0.22 5.04
C ILE A 471 -22.44 -1.36 4.88
N HIS A 472 -22.71 -1.73 3.63
CA HIS A 472 -23.56 -2.85 3.24
C HIS A 472 -22.85 -3.63 2.14
N SER A 473 -22.96 -4.95 2.16
CA SER A 473 -22.27 -5.84 1.22
C SER A 473 -23.13 -6.97 0.64
N LEU A 474 -24.42 -7.08 1.00
CA LEU A 474 -25.30 -8.18 0.56
C LEU A 474 -25.29 -8.40 -0.96
N ALA A 475 -25.31 -7.32 -1.75
CA ALA A 475 -25.31 -7.43 -3.21
C ALA A 475 -24.03 -8.07 -3.77
N TYR A 476 -22.87 -7.83 -3.16
CA TYR A 476 -21.64 -8.51 -3.55
C TYR A 476 -21.61 -9.94 -3.01
N ALA A 477 -22.03 -10.13 -1.76
CA ALA A 477 -22.05 -11.43 -1.10
C ALA A 477 -22.84 -12.50 -1.88
N VAL A 478 -24.01 -12.14 -2.40
CA VAL A 478 -24.88 -13.08 -3.13
C VAL A 478 -24.51 -13.26 -4.62
N ASN A 479 -23.57 -12.45 -5.14
CA ASN A 479 -23.13 -12.53 -6.53
C ASN A 479 -21.65 -12.94 -6.62
N GLU A 480 -20.73 -11.99 -6.39
CA GLU A 480 -19.29 -12.21 -6.59
C GLU A 480 -18.60 -12.97 -5.46
N TRP A 481 -19.11 -12.90 -4.22
CA TRP A 481 -18.41 -13.48 -3.06
C TRP A 481 -18.95 -14.84 -2.61
N ASN A 482 -19.71 -15.52 -3.48
CA ASN A 482 -20.29 -16.82 -3.16
C ASN A 482 -19.25 -17.93 -2.89
N GLY A 483 -17.98 -17.73 -3.29
CA GLY A 483 -16.86 -18.62 -3.02
C GLY A 483 -16.17 -18.40 -1.67
N GLY A 484 -16.42 -17.25 -1.01
CA GLY A 484 -15.82 -16.87 0.26
C GLY A 484 -16.82 -16.85 1.41
N THR A 485 -16.33 -16.89 2.64
CA THR A 485 -17.15 -16.56 3.83
C THR A 485 -16.79 -15.14 4.28
N PRO A 486 -17.66 -14.13 4.10
CA PRO A 486 -17.38 -12.76 4.49
C PRO A 486 -16.95 -12.61 5.96
N TRP A 487 -16.21 -11.54 6.28
CA TRP A 487 -15.78 -11.26 7.64
C TRP A 487 -16.99 -11.03 8.56
N ASN A 488 -17.90 -10.16 8.16
CA ASN A 488 -19.15 -9.89 8.86
C ASN A 488 -20.37 -10.39 8.08
N GLU A 489 -21.50 -10.56 8.76
CA GLU A 489 -22.76 -10.91 8.08
C GLU A 489 -23.12 -9.84 7.05
N PRO A 490 -23.33 -10.18 5.77
CA PRO A 490 -23.69 -9.21 4.75
C PRO A 490 -25.07 -8.60 5.00
N THR A 491 -25.18 -7.27 4.97
CA THR A 491 -26.46 -6.57 5.16
C THR A 491 -26.87 -5.72 3.96
N SER A 492 -28.13 -5.29 3.97
CA SER A 492 -28.74 -4.34 3.05
C SER A 492 -29.65 -3.37 3.81
N LYS A 493 -30.00 -2.24 3.19
CA LYS A 493 -30.92 -1.24 3.76
C LYS A 493 -32.08 -0.96 2.81
N ILE A 494 -33.30 -1.14 3.30
CA ILE A 494 -34.52 -0.72 2.60
C ILE A 494 -34.81 0.74 2.96
N LEU A 495 -34.95 1.60 1.93
CA LEU A 495 -35.36 2.98 2.02
C LEU A 495 -36.81 3.14 1.58
N GLN A 496 -37.64 3.69 2.47
CA GLN A 496 -39.01 4.08 2.15
C GLN A 496 -39.04 5.35 1.28
N PRO A 497 -40.12 5.63 0.53
CA PRO A 497 -40.27 6.87 -0.22
C PRO A 497 -40.04 8.10 0.67
N GLY A 498 -39.13 8.99 0.25
CA GLY A 498 -38.74 10.18 1.00
C GLY A 498 -37.80 9.95 2.19
N GLU A 499 -37.48 8.70 2.55
CA GLU A 499 -36.51 8.41 3.61
C GLU A 499 -35.12 8.92 3.21
N VAL A 500 -34.44 9.58 4.16
CA VAL A 500 -33.05 10.01 4.03
C VAL A 500 -32.18 9.12 4.88
N TYR A 501 -31.19 8.48 4.26
CA TYR A 501 -30.18 7.70 4.93
C TYR A 501 -28.84 8.44 4.92
N SER A 502 -28.40 8.86 6.11
CA SER A 502 -27.19 9.65 6.31
C SER A 502 -26.04 8.77 6.79
N ILE A 503 -24.96 8.79 6.02
CA ILE A 503 -23.72 8.03 6.26
C ILE A 503 -22.51 8.93 6.04
N GLY A 504 -21.32 8.52 6.47
CA GLY A 504 -20.13 9.36 6.42
C GLY A 504 -18.95 8.81 7.19
N LEU A 505 -17.83 9.49 7.07
CA LEU A 505 -16.57 9.18 7.74
C LEU A 505 -16.00 10.44 8.40
N ARG A 506 -15.45 10.25 9.60
CA ARG A 506 -14.72 11.26 10.39
C ARG A 506 -13.23 10.97 10.26
N PHE A 507 -12.45 12.03 10.06
CA PHE A 507 -11.00 12.00 9.93
C PHE A 507 -10.38 12.64 11.18
N SER A 508 -9.66 11.84 11.97
CA SER A 508 -9.03 12.28 13.21
C SER A 508 -7.52 12.01 13.18
N VAL A 509 -6.74 12.79 13.92
CA VAL A 509 -5.28 12.67 13.94
C VAL A 509 -4.81 12.10 15.27
N ALA A 510 -4.05 11.00 15.20
CA ALA A 510 -3.23 10.50 16.29
C ALA A 510 -1.86 11.21 16.27
N ALA A 511 -1.30 11.48 17.44
CA ALA A 511 0.01 12.15 17.55
C ALA A 511 1.15 11.27 17.01
N MET A 512 1.04 9.97 17.21
CA MET A 512 1.93 8.92 16.69
C MET A 512 1.17 7.60 16.50
N ILE A 513 1.75 6.65 15.76
CA ILE A 513 1.15 5.33 15.48
C ILE A 513 0.70 4.61 16.76
N GLN A 514 1.50 4.68 17.82
CA GLN A 514 1.24 4.03 19.09
C GLN A 514 0.00 4.59 19.81
N THR A 515 -0.40 5.84 19.50
CA THR A 515 -1.55 6.54 20.10
C THR A 515 -2.84 6.44 19.28
N ILE A 516 -2.89 5.56 18.27
CA ILE A 516 -4.10 5.34 17.45
C ILE A 516 -5.26 4.84 18.33
N GLU A 517 -5.01 3.88 19.22
CA GLU A 517 -6.05 3.30 20.09
C GLU A 517 -6.61 4.34 21.09
N GLU A 518 -5.76 5.24 21.60
CA GLU A 518 -6.18 6.41 22.39
C GLU A 518 -7.09 7.35 21.57
N THR A 519 -6.75 7.56 20.29
CA THR A 519 -7.57 8.40 19.40
C THR A 519 -8.93 7.78 19.13
N VAL A 520 -8.99 6.45 18.90
CA VAL A 520 -10.24 5.69 18.71
C VAL A 520 -11.16 5.83 19.93
N THR A 521 -10.62 5.67 21.14
CA THR A 521 -11.41 5.82 22.38
C THR A 521 -11.84 7.26 22.62
N LYS A 522 -10.98 8.25 22.33
CA LYS A 522 -11.29 9.69 22.47
C LYS A 522 -12.47 10.12 21.61
N VAL A 523 -12.63 9.56 20.41
CA VAL A 523 -13.77 9.85 19.52
C VAL A 523 -15.04 9.04 19.88
N GLY A 524 -15.00 8.27 20.96
CA GLY A 524 -16.14 7.51 21.48
C GLY A 524 -16.43 6.22 20.70
N SER A 525 -15.48 5.72 19.91
CA SER A 525 -15.59 4.42 19.23
C SER A 525 -15.19 3.30 20.19
N PRO A 526 -15.93 2.17 20.25
CA PRO A 526 -15.54 1.03 21.08
C PRO A 526 -14.17 0.48 20.65
N LEU A 527 -13.32 0.18 21.62
CA LEU A 527 -12.01 -0.43 21.39
C LEU A 527 -11.97 -1.83 22.01
N ALA A 528 -11.38 -2.79 21.28
CA ALA A 528 -11.10 -4.13 21.77
C ALA A 528 -9.59 -4.40 21.70
N VAL A 529 -8.99 -4.87 22.80
CA VAL A 529 -7.59 -5.28 22.86
C VAL A 529 -7.52 -6.75 23.29
N GLY A 530 -6.96 -7.59 22.44
CA GLY A 530 -6.73 -9.01 22.69
C GLY A 530 -5.27 -9.26 23.04
N LEU A 531 -5.02 -9.95 24.15
CA LEU A 531 -3.70 -10.40 24.58
C LEU A 531 -3.67 -11.94 24.67
N PRO A 532 -2.62 -12.62 24.17
CA PRO A 532 -1.43 -12.04 23.53
C PRO A 532 -1.65 -11.59 22.07
N GLY A 533 -2.82 -11.88 21.50
CA GLY A 533 -3.20 -11.47 20.15
C GLY A 533 -4.51 -12.14 19.72
N TYR A 534 -4.68 -12.31 18.41
CA TYR A 534 -5.93 -12.83 17.82
C TYR A 534 -5.75 -14.16 17.08
N VAL A 535 -4.54 -14.71 17.07
CA VAL A 535 -4.27 -16.11 16.71
C VAL A 535 -4.15 -16.89 18.02
N VAL A 536 -5.04 -17.86 18.25
CA VAL A 536 -5.15 -18.55 19.53
C VAL A 536 -5.02 -20.07 19.30
N PRO A 537 -3.91 -20.69 19.71
CA PRO A 537 -3.79 -22.14 19.70
C PRO A 537 -4.87 -22.79 20.59
N SER A 538 -5.35 -23.96 20.17
CA SER A 538 -6.47 -24.67 20.82
C SER A 538 -6.23 -25.03 22.30
N ASP A 539 -4.97 -25.09 22.74
CA ASP A 539 -4.57 -25.41 24.11
C ASP A 539 -4.10 -24.18 24.91
N SER A 540 -4.35 -22.98 24.39
CA SER A 540 -4.00 -21.70 24.99
C SER A 540 -5.25 -20.86 25.29
N SER A 541 -5.12 -19.88 26.18
CA SER A 541 -6.18 -18.89 26.43
C SER A 541 -5.81 -17.49 25.94
N ALA A 542 -6.84 -16.67 25.66
CA ALA A 542 -6.67 -15.25 25.35
C ALA A 542 -7.46 -14.38 26.33
N ARG A 543 -7.01 -13.15 26.53
CA ARG A 543 -7.71 -12.12 27.31
C ARG A 543 -8.19 -11.01 26.40
N LEU A 544 -9.49 -10.72 26.45
CA LEU A 544 -10.14 -9.66 25.69
C LEU A 544 -10.50 -8.51 26.63
N TYR A 545 -9.94 -7.34 26.38
CA TYR A 545 -10.21 -6.10 27.08
C TYR A 545 -11.10 -5.21 26.21
N LEU A 546 -12.21 -4.73 26.76
CA LEU A 546 -13.17 -3.90 26.05
C LEU A 546 -13.22 -2.51 26.67
N ASN A 547 -12.92 -1.48 25.88
CA ASN A 547 -12.97 -0.09 26.32
C ASN A 547 -14.06 0.66 25.54
N HIS A 548 -15.14 1.00 26.25
CA HIS A 548 -16.22 1.84 25.76
C HIS A 548 -16.94 2.48 26.94
N THR A 549 -17.52 3.67 26.73
CA THR A 549 -18.27 4.38 27.78
C THR A 549 -19.62 3.73 28.07
N SER A 550 -20.21 3.04 27.09
CA SER A 550 -21.44 2.26 27.27
C SER A 550 -21.11 0.83 27.75
N PRO A 551 -21.85 0.27 28.73
CA PRO A 551 -21.65 -1.09 29.19
C PRO A 551 -21.85 -2.14 28.09
N VAL A 552 -21.15 -3.26 28.24
CA VAL A 552 -21.36 -4.46 27.40
C VAL A 552 -22.69 -5.11 27.80
N LYS A 553 -23.60 -5.22 26.83
CA LYS A 553 -24.90 -5.88 26.98
C LYS A 553 -24.81 -7.39 26.81
N SER A 554 -24.08 -7.84 25.78
CA SER A 554 -23.89 -9.27 25.49
C SER A 554 -22.66 -9.50 24.62
N ILE A 555 -22.07 -10.69 24.76
CA ILE A 555 -20.99 -11.19 23.90
C ILE A 555 -21.43 -12.54 23.35
N ASP A 556 -21.56 -12.64 22.03
CA ASP A 556 -21.74 -13.90 21.31
C ASP A 556 -20.38 -14.38 20.77
N THR A 557 -19.97 -15.59 21.15
CA THR A 557 -18.69 -16.19 20.73
C THR A 557 -18.81 -17.02 19.45
N GLY A 558 -19.99 -17.10 18.84
CA GLY A 558 -20.24 -17.96 17.68
C GLY A 558 -20.01 -19.44 17.97
N GLY A 559 -20.01 -19.83 19.25
CA GLY A 559 -19.69 -21.19 19.71
C GLY A 559 -18.21 -21.54 19.73
N ALA A 560 -17.29 -20.64 19.36
CA ALA A 560 -15.85 -20.94 19.26
C ALA A 560 -15.11 -20.94 20.61
N PHE A 561 -15.58 -20.15 21.58
CA PHE A 561 -14.92 -19.97 22.88
C PHE A 561 -15.90 -20.19 24.03
N ASP A 562 -15.39 -20.76 25.11
CA ASP A 562 -15.91 -20.54 26.46
C ASP A 562 -15.39 -19.20 26.99
N ILE A 563 -16.28 -18.41 27.58
CA ILE A 563 -15.98 -17.05 28.03
C ILE A 563 -16.21 -16.93 29.54
N LYS A 564 -15.23 -16.35 30.24
CA LYS A 564 -15.31 -16.07 31.68
C LYS A 564 -14.85 -14.64 31.95
N LYS A 565 -15.67 -13.84 32.62
CA LYS A 565 -15.25 -12.52 33.10
C LYS A 565 -14.18 -12.69 34.19
N THR A 566 -13.06 -11.98 34.10
CA THR A 566 -11.91 -12.20 35.02
C THR A 566 -12.15 -11.59 36.41
N SER A 567 -12.92 -10.49 36.50
CA SER A 567 -13.45 -9.95 37.76
C SER A 567 -14.74 -9.13 37.51
N SER A 568 -15.49 -8.78 38.57
CA SER A 568 -16.71 -7.96 38.43
C SER A 568 -16.43 -6.50 38.06
N ALA A 569 -15.26 -5.97 38.45
CA ALA A 569 -14.85 -4.59 38.24
C ALA A 569 -14.11 -4.33 36.91
N ASP A 570 -13.55 -5.38 36.29
CA ASP A 570 -12.73 -5.24 35.08
C ASP A 570 -13.54 -5.38 33.79
N SER A 571 -13.07 -4.71 32.74
CA SER A 571 -13.55 -4.86 31.36
C SER A 571 -12.91 -6.05 30.61
N ALA A 572 -12.36 -7.00 31.35
CA ALA A 572 -11.57 -8.11 30.82
C ALA A 572 -12.32 -9.46 30.86
N TYR A 573 -12.15 -10.22 29.78
CA TYR A 573 -12.76 -11.54 29.56
C TYR A 573 -11.70 -12.55 29.16
N LYS A 574 -11.66 -13.69 29.85
CA LYS A 574 -10.87 -14.85 29.43
C LYS A 574 -11.64 -15.64 28.39
N LEU A 575 -11.00 -15.91 27.26
CA LEU A 575 -11.48 -16.72 26.15
C LEU A 575 -10.69 -18.03 26.12
N THR A 576 -11.39 -19.15 26.19
CA THR A 576 -10.80 -20.50 26.08
C THR A 576 -11.40 -21.19 24.86
N PRO A 577 -10.60 -21.57 23.84
CA PRO A 577 -11.11 -22.29 22.68
C PRO A 577 -11.86 -23.57 23.10
N LYS A 578 -12.99 -23.84 22.46
CA LYS A 578 -13.64 -25.14 22.61
C LYS A 578 -12.89 -26.21 21.83
N ALA A 579 -12.94 -27.46 22.28
CA ALA A 579 -12.24 -28.56 21.63
C ALA A 579 -12.65 -28.78 20.14
N SER A 580 -13.87 -28.41 19.77
CA SER A 580 -14.37 -28.51 18.39
C SER A 580 -14.07 -27.27 17.52
N ALA A 581 -13.49 -26.22 18.10
CA ALA A 581 -13.28 -24.96 17.41
C ALA A 581 -11.95 -24.98 16.64
N TRP A 582 -12.03 -24.72 15.34
CA TRP A 582 -10.87 -24.54 14.46
C TRP A 582 -11.20 -23.43 13.45
N GLY A 583 -10.19 -22.67 13.04
CA GLY A 583 -10.36 -21.74 11.93
C GLY A 583 -10.78 -20.35 12.36
N ARG A 584 -11.35 -19.60 11.41
CA ARG A 584 -11.77 -18.22 11.66
C ARG A 584 -12.95 -18.22 12.63
N ALA A 585 -12.86 -17.43 13.68
CA ALA A 585 -13.88 -17.26 14.70
C ALA A 585 -14.21 -15.77 14.84
N ARG A 586 -15.50 -15.43 14.96
CA ARG A 586 -15.97 -14.05 15.12
C ARG A 586 -16.71 -13.92 16.43
N LEU A 587 -16.29 -12.98 17.28
CA LEU A 587 -17.05 -12.54 18.44
C LEU A 587 -17.91 -11.34 18.04
N THR A 588 -19.16 -11.31 18.50
CA THR A 588 -20.07 -10.16 18.32
C THR A 588 -20.43 -9.58 19.68
N ILE A 589 -20.06 -8.34 19.92
CA ILE A 589 -20.28 -7.61 21.17
C ILE A 589 -21.38 -6.58 20.92
N SER A 590 -22.41 -6.59 21.76
CA SER A 590 -23.45 -5.56 21.75
C SER A 590 -23.32 -4.70 23.00
N TYR A 591 -23.48 -3.40 22.84
CA TYR A 591 -23.46 -2.42 23.93
C TYR A 591 -24.86 -1.88 24.23
N ASP A 592 -25.05 -1.31 25.41
CA ASP A 592 -26.36 -0.76 25.83
C ASP A 592 -26.79 0.46 25.02
N ASP A 593 -25.85 1.19 24.41
CA ASP A 593 -26.11 2.30 23.48
C ASP A 593 -26.51 1.84 22.06
N GLY A 594 -26.59 0.52 21.83
CA GLY A 594 -26.99 -0.07 20.56
C GLY A 594 -25.85 -0.28 19.55
N LYS A 595 -24.61 0.12 19.86
CA LYS A 595 -23.45 -0.19 19.01
C LYS A 595 -23.16 -1.68 19.01
N ILE A 596 -22.65 -2.17 17.88
CA ILE A 596 -22.21 -3.55 17.68
C ILE A 596 -20.75 -3.55 17.24
N GLN A 597 -19.91 -4.31 17.93
CA GLN A 597 -18.51 -4.52 17.59
C GLN A 597 -18.28 -5.99 17.24
N THR A 598 -17.44 -6.25 16.24
CA THR A 598 -16.95 -7.60 15.93
C THR A 598 -15.46 -7.71 16.13
N VAL A 599 -15.00 -8.77 16.79
CA VAL A 599 -13.60 -9.11 16.95
C VAL A 599 -13.32 -10.43 16.24
N HIS A 600 -12.29 -10.46 15.39
CA HIS A 600 -11.99 -11.64 14.55
C HIS A 600 -10.76 -12.36 15.08
N TYR A 601 -10.91 -13.63 15.41
CA TYR A 601 -9.88 -14.55 15.86
C TYR A 601 -9.62 -15.65 14.83
N LYS A 602 -8.45 -16.30 14.91
CA LYS A 602 -8.14 -17.55 14.21
C LYS A 602 -7.68 -18.57 15.24
N ILE A 603 -8.40 -19.69 15.33
CA ILE A 603 -8.04 -20.82 16.17
C ILE A 603 -7.21 -21.80 15.35
N THR A 604 -6.06 -22.20 15.89
CA THR A 604 -5.15 -23.20 15.30
C THR A 604 -5.08 -24.43 16.20
N LYS A 605 -4.44 -25.50 15.74
CA LYS A 605 -3.95 -26.55 16.64
C LYS A 605 -3.00 -25.95 17.69
N ALA A 606 -2.79 -26.68 18.79
CA ALA A 606 -1.69 -26.40 19.71
C ALA A 606 -0.40 -26.18 18.91
N ALA A 607 0.35 -25.12 19.21
CA ALA A 607 1.44 -24.68 18.35
C ALA A 607 2.52 -25.76 18.11
N PRO A 608 2.96 -26.54 19.12
CA PRO A 608 3.86 -27.68 18.91
C PRO A 608 3.26 -28.78 18.01
N SER A 609 1.96 -29.06 18.12
CA SER A 609 1.31 -30.05 17.25
C SER A 609 1.21 -29.57 15.81
N ALA A 610 0.90 -28.28 15.59
CA ALA A 610 0.81 -27.70 14.24
C ALA A 610 2.14 -27.82 13.49
N ILE A 611 3.26 -27.49 14.13
CA ILE A 611 4.58 -27.58 13.47
C ILE A 611 5.06 -29.02 13.32
N ALA A 612 4.62 -29.94 14.21
CA ALA A 612 4.91 -31.37 14.07
C ALA A 612 4.20 -31.94 12.83
N ASP A 613 2.90 -31.65 12.67
CA ASP A 613 2.11 -32.07 11.51
C ASP A 613 2.70 -31.48 10.22
N MET A 614 3.17 -30.23 10.26
CA MET A 614 3.83 -29.59 9.12
C MET A 614 5.15 -30.26 8.72
N GLY A 615 6.01 -30.57 9.70
CA GLY A 615 7.25 -31.31 9.45
C GLY A 615 6.97 -32.68 8.83
N HIS A 616 5.98 -33.40 9.37
CA HIS A 616 5.55 -34.68 8.83
C HIS A 616 5.00 -34.56 7.40
N PHE A 617 4.14 -33.56 7.13
CA PHE A 617 3.56 -33.35 5.81
C PHE A 617 4.66 -33.10 4.76
N PHE A 618 5.59 -32.18 5.02
CA PHE A 618 6.60 -31.84 4.03
C PHE A 618 7.66 -32.94 3.84
N SER A 619 8.00 -33.68 4.89
CA SER A 619 8.92 -34.83 4.80
C SER A 619 8.30 -36.09 4.20
N THR A 620 6.99 -36.10 3.95
CA THR A 620 6.29 -37.25 3.34
C THR A 620 5.62 -36.87 2.02
N ALA A 621 4.57 -36.04 2.06
CA ALA A 621 3.78 -35.66 0.89
C ALA A 621 4.54 -34.77 -0.08
N ALA A 622 5.41 -33.88 0.43
CA ALA A 622 6.22 -32.98 -0.41
C ALA A 622 7.66 -33.48 -0.64
N TYR A 623 7.97 -34.71 -0.24
CA TYR A 623 9.30 -35.29 -0.39
C TYR A 623 9.45 -35.98 -1.75
N PHE A 624 10.29 -35.40 -2.59
CA PHE A 624 10.62 -35.87 -3.93
C PHE A 624 11.83 -36.81 -3.89
N ASN A 625 11.68 -38.04 -4.37
CA ASN A 625 12.71 -39.08 -4.28
C ASN A 625 13.02 -39.77 -5.64
N ASP A 626 12.54 -39.23 -6.75
CA ASP A 626 12.81 -39.79 -8.08
C ASP A 626 14.24 -39.45 -8.54
N THR A 627 15.17 -40.36 -8.30
CA THR A 627 16.57 -40.25 -8.72
C THR A 627 16.77 -40.31 -10.25
N SER A 628 15.74 -40.64 -11.03
CA SER A 628 15.79 -40.59 -12.50
C SER A 628 15.54 -39.18 -13.06
N ASP A 629 15.13 -38.24 -12.21
CA ASP A 629 14.93 -36.83 -12.58
C ASP A 629 16.20 -36.23 -13.21
N PRO A 630 16.14 -35.77 -14.47
CA PRO A 630 17.32 -35.28 -15.18
C PRO A 630 17.83 -33.93 -14.66
N PHE A 631 17.09 -33.28 -13.77
CA PHE A 631 17.50 -32.06 -13.07
C PHE A 631 18.18 -32.35 -11.73
N HIS A 632 18.32 -33.62 -11.34
CA HIS A 632 18.98 -34.06 -10.11
C HIS A 632 18.40 -33.41 -8.84
N ARG A 633 17.07 -33.34 -8.77
CA ARG A 633 16.36 -32.74 -7.63
C ARG A 633 16.10 -33.71 -6.48
N ALA A 634 16.37 -35.01 -6.65
CA ALA A 634 16.10 -36.02 -5.62
C ALA A 634 17.36 -36.43 -4.85
N PRO A 635 17.24 -36.72 -3.54
CA PRO A 635 16.08 -36.45 -2.67
C PRO A 635 15.91 -34.97 -2.36
N SER A 636 14.69 -34.45 -2.25
CA SER A 636 14.42 -33.09 -1.76
C SER A 636 13.02 -32.90 -1.20
N VAL A 637 12.81 -31.80 -0.49
CA VAL A 637 11.47 -31.31 -0.13
C VAL A 637 11.14 -30.17 -1.10
N MET A 638 10.06 -30.32 -1.86
CA MET A 638 9.69 -29.42 -2.96
C MET A 638 8.41 -28.65 -2.69
N THR A 639 8.16 -27.59 -3.47
CA THR A 639 6.86 -26.90 -3.45
C THR A 639 5.72 -27.88 -3.72
N TYR A 640 4.64 -27.74 -2.96
CA TYR A 640 3.46 -28.59 -3.05
C TYR A 640 2.23 -27.78 -3.47
N ASP A 641 1.41 -28.36 -4.36
CA ASP A 641 0.08 -27.85 -4.72
C ASP A 641 -0.97 -28.60 -3.92
N ARG A 642 -1.51 -27.95 -2.89
CA ARG A 642 -2.50 -28.53 -1.98
C ARG A 642 -3.85 -28.80 -2.64
N GLU A 643 -4.21 -28.04 -3.66
CA GLU A 643 -5.47 -28.24 -4.37
C GLU A 643 -5.37 -29.45 -5.31
N ALA A 644 -4.23 -29.63 -5.97
CA ALA A 644 -3.96 -30.80 -6.80
C ALA A 644 -3.46 -32.03 -6.00
N ASN A 645 -3.12 -31.84 -4.73
CA ASN A 645 -2.47 -32.83 -3.86
C ASN A 645 -1.26 -33.51 -4.52
N LYS A 646 -0.33 -32.71 -5.03
CA LYS A 646 0.90 -33.20 -5.66
C LYS A 646 2.06 -32.20 -5.51
N ILE A 647 3.27 -32.72 -5.66
CA ILE A 647 4.49 -31.91 -5.80
C ILE A 647 4.42 -31.10 -7.12
N VAL A 648 4.90 -29.86 -7.09
CA VAL A 648 5.02 -28.99 -8.26
C VAL A 648 6.30 -29.33 -9.03
N GLU A 649 6.24 -30.40 -9.83
CA GLU A 649 7.38 -30.88 -10.63
C GLU A 649 7.73 -29.97 -11.82
N GLN A 650 6.74 -29.20 -12.32
CA GLN A 650 6.90 -28.22 -13.39
C GLN A 650 6.02 -26.97 -13.12
N ASP A 651 6.57 -25.79 -13.38
CA ASP A 651 5.87 -24.49 -13.49
C ASP A 651 6.67 -23.60 -14.46
N ALA A 652 5.98 -22.72 -15.20
CA ALA A 652 6.62 -21.74 -16.10
C ALA A 652 7.54 -20.77 -15.37
N ARG A 653 7.34 -20.58 -14.06
CA ARG A 653 8.22 -19.91 -13.12
C ARG A 653 9.18 -20.95 -12.55
N VAL A 654 10.29 -21.15 -13.25
CA VAL A 654 11.12 -22.36 -13.09
C VAL A 654 11.64 -22.58 -11.66
N TRP A 655 11.73 -21.52 -10.86
CA TRP A 655 12.18 -21.57 -9.49
C TRP A 655 11.30 -22.43 -8.56
N PHE A 656 9.97 -22.48 -8.76
CA PHE A 656 9.09 -23.33 -7.94
C PHE A 656 9.50 -24.80 -7.95
N SER A 657 9.75 -25.30 -9.16
CA SER A 657 10.18 -26.67 -9.39
C SER A 657 11.69 -26.85 -9.27
N GLY A 658 12.41 -25.75 -9.09
CA GLY A 658 13.87 -25.67 -9.06
C GLY A 658 14.49 -25.68 -7.67
N ILE A 659 13.68 -25.63 -6.60
CA ILE A 659 14.16 -25.75 -5.20
C ILE A 659 15.14 -24.62 -4.85
N SER A 660 14.96 -23.45 -5.47
CA SER A 660 15.74 -22.25 -5.22
C SER A 660 14.86 -21.04 -5.50
N ASP A 661 15.38 -19.83 -5.26
CA ASP A 661 14.57 -18.61 -5.13
C ASP A 661 13.54 -18.71 -3.98
N GLU A 662 12.93 -17.60 -3.54
CA GLU A 662 12.08 -17.67 -2.34
C GLU A 662 10.91 -18.64 -2.47
N ALA A 663 10.26 -18.65 -3.63
CA ALA A 663 9.04 -19.39 -3.88
C ALA A 663 9.27 -20.90 -4.11
N GLY A 664 10.50 -21.31 -4.43
CA GLY A 664 10.88 -22.73 -4.55
C GLY A 664 11.39 -23.33 -3.25
N THR A 665 11.64 -22.51 -2.23
CA THR A 665 12.41 -22.92 -1.04
C THR A 665 11.57 -23.01 0.23
N GLY A 666 10.33 -22.51 0.21
CA GLY A 666 9.51 -22.43 1.42
C GLY A 666 9.26 -23.78 2.09
N ALA A 667 9.01 -24.84 1.33
CA ALA A 667 8.75 -26.17 1.89
C ALA A 667 9.99 -26.76 2.59
N TYR A 668 11.16 -26.74 1.95
CA TYR A 668 12.37 -27.30 2.58
C TYR A 668 12.91 -26.42 3.69
N LEU A 669 12.82 -25.09 3.57
CA LEU A 669 13.28 -24.18 4.62
C LEU A 669 12.42 -24.35 5.88
N ALA A 670 11.10 -24.44 5.72
CA ALA A 670 10.20 -24.76 6.83
C ALA A 670 10.57 -26.11 7.47
N THR A 671 10.83 -27.14 6.67
CA THR A 671 11.19 -28.48 7.15
C THR A 671 12.51 -28.48 7.92
N ALA A 672 13.52 -27.76 7.44
CA ALA A 672 14.82 -27.64 8.10
C ALA A 672 14.73 -26.86 9.41
N MET A 673 14.08 -25.69 9.39
CA MET A 673 13.86 -24.88 10.59
C MET A 673 12.95 -25.57 11.61
N LYS A 674 12.04 -26.46 11.15
CA LYS A 674 11.25 -27.30 12.03
C LYS A 674 12.14 -28.26 12.78
N GLN A 675 13.21 -28.79 12.18
CA GLN A 675 14.16 -29.63 12.92
C GLN A 675 14.90 -28.82 13.99
N PHE A 676 15.29 -27.58 13.71
CA PHE A 676 15.81 -26.70 14.75
C PHE A 676 14.81 -26.56 15.92
N ALA A 677 13.53 -26.29 15.64
CA ALA A 677 12.50 -26.06 16.67
C ALA A 677 12.10 -27.35 17.42
N GLN A 678 11.74 -28.40 16.69
CA GLN A 678 11.22 -29.68 17.18
C GLN A 678 11.75 -30.83 16.30
N PRO A 679 12.97 -31.33 16.58
CA PRO A 679 13.59 -32.35 15.75
C PRO A 679 12.89 -33.70 15.85
N ASN A 680 12.75 -34.39 14.72
CA ASN A 680 12.29 -35.76 14.61
C ASN A 680 13.32 -36.61 13.85
N ALA A 681 13.56 -37.85 14.26
CA ALA A 681 14.63 -38.68 13.71
C ALA A 681 14.49 -38.95 12.21
N GLU A 682 13.30 -39.30 11.74
CA GLU A 682 13.04 -39.64 10.33
C GLU A 682 13.16 -38.40 9.45
N GLU A 683 12.57 -37.29 9.91
CA GLU A 683 12.64 -36.00 9.20
C GLU A 683 14.06 -35.45 9.13
N VAL A 684 14.83 -35.56 10.23
CA VAL A 684 16.24 -35.17 10.27
C VAL A 684 17.06 -35.97 9.26
N SER A 685 16.83 -37.29 9.16
CA SER A 685 17.49 -38.13 8.16
C SER A 685 17.17 -37.68 6.74
N ALA A 686 15.89 -37.37 6.45
CA ALA A 686 15.46 -36.89 5.14
C ALA A 686 16.10 -35.55 4.76
N VAL A 687 16.19 -34.60 5.70
CA VAL A 687 16.86 -33.31 5.49
C VAL A 687 18.37 -33.49 5.31
N ASP A 688 18.99 -34.40 6.06
CA ASP A 688 20.43 -34.69 5.93
C ASP A 688 20.79 -35.30 4.57
N ASP A 689 19.96 -36.23 4.07
CA ASP A 689 20.11 -36.78 2.71
C ASP A 689 19.90 -35.70 1.64
N PHE A 690 18.86 -34.88 1.77
CA PHE A 690 18.63 -33.73 0.88
C PHE A 690 19.86 -32.80 0.84
N VAL A 691 20.46 -32.51 2.00
CA VAL A 691 21.64 -31.63 2.08
C VAL A 691 22.82 -32.22 1.31
N HIS A 692 23.13 -33.49 1.51
CA HIS A 692 24.30 -34.11 0.91
C HIS A 692 24.14 -34.35 -0.59
N GLU A 693 22.98 -34.85 -1.01
CA GLU A 693 22.77 -35.25 -2.40
C GLU A 693 22.34 -34.07 -3.27
N THR A 694 21.43 -33.22 -2.79
CA THR A 694 20.80 -32.19 -3.64
C THR A 694 21.32 -30.79 -3.34
N VAL A 695 21.44 -30.36 -2.07
CA VAL A 695 21.95 -29.01 -1.77
C VAL A 695 23.42 -28.91 -2.18
N VAL A 696 24.27 -29.84 -1.73
CA VAL A 696 25.70 -29.84 -2.09
C VAL A 696 25.91 -30.28 -3.54
N GLY A 697 25.24 -31.34 -3.98
CA GLY A 697 25.43 -31.93 -5.31
C GLY A 697 24.89 -31.03 -6.43
N THR A 698 23.63 -30.61 -6.32
CA THR A 698 22.91 -29.89 -7.38
C THR A 698 22.92 -28.39 -7.17
N LEU A 699 22.37 -27.90 -6.03
CA LEU A 699 22.18 -26.46 -5.81
C LEU A 699 23.50 -25.69 -5.64
N GLN A 700 24.53 -26.35 -5.10
CA GLN A 700 25.89 -25.82 -4.96
C GLN A 700 26.90 -26.43 -5.94
N GLN A 701 26.42 -27.12 -6.98
CA GLN A 701 27.22 -27.68 -8.09
C GLN A 701 28.47 -28.44 -7.60
N ASN A 702 28.28 -29.49 -6.81
CA ASN A 702 29.35 -30.28 -6.17
C ASN A 702 30.24 -29.48 -5.20
N GLY A 703 29.61 -28.63 -4.39
CA GLY A 703 30.24 -28.00 -3.23
C GLY A 703 31.01 -26.70 -3.50
N THR A 704 30.74 -26.01 -4.61
CA THR A 704 31.33 -24.69 -4.97
C THR A 704 30.88 -23.53 -4.05
N PHE A 705 29.95 -23.79 -3.13
CA PHE A 705 29.25 -22.84 -2.24
C PHE A 705 28.32 -21.84 -2.94
N GLY A 706 28.51 -21.56 -4.23
CA GLY A 706 27.59 -20.75 -5.02
C GLY A 706 26.24 -21.42 -5.18
N VAL A 707 25.14 -20.70 -4.92
CA VAL A 707 23.78 -21.26 -4.94
C VAL A 707 23.09 -20.88 -6.24
N VAL A 708 22.69 -21.87 -7.05
CA VAL A 708 22.01 -21.64 -8.34
C VAL A 708 20.65 -20.96 -8.17
N ALA A 709 20.21 -20.20 -9.17
CA ALA A 709 18.88 -19.58 -9.20
C ALA A 709 17.74 -20.60 -9.30
N SER A 710 17.97 -21.73 -9.97
CA SER A 710 17.00 -22.82 -10.09
C SER A 710 17.69 -24.11 -10.57
N ALA A 711 17.36 -25.26 -9.97
CA ALA A 711 17.77 -26.56 -10.51
C ALA A 711 17.00 -26.94 -11.79
N PHE A 712 15.74 -26.48 -11.89
CA PHE A 712 14.84 -26.71 -13.03
C PHE A 712 14.97 -25.57 -14.04
N TYR A 713 14.82 -25.88 -15.33
CA TYR A 713 14.92 -24.90 -16.42
C TYR A 713 14.14 -25.38 -17.64
N TYR A 714 13.77 -24.43 -18.50
CA TYR A 714 13.12 -24.69 -19.79
C TYR A 714 14.13 -24.55 -20.93
N GLU A 715 14.66 -25.68 -21.41
CA GLU A 715 15.55 -25.72 -22.57
C GLU A 715 15.31 -27.02 -23.36
N PRO A 716 14.34 -27.03 -24.30
CA PRO A 716 14.00 -28.22 -25.06
C PRO A 716 15.22 -28.85 -25.75
N GLY A 717 15.47 -30.13 -25.45
CA GLY A 717 16.61 -30.88 -26.00
C GLY A 717 17.88 -30.89 -25.14
N ALA A 718 17.96 -30.07 -24.09
CA ALA A 718 19.11 -30.08 -23.16
C ALA A 718 19.12 -31.32 -22.24
N VAL A 719 17.94 -31.85 -21.92
CA VAL A 719 17.73 -33.09 -21.14
C VAL A 719 16.59 -33.91 -21.72
N ASN A 720 16.56 -35.21 -21.41
CA ASN A 720 15.42 -36.06 -21.75
C ASN A 720 14.26 -35.82 -20.77
N TYR A 721 13.49 -34.76 -21.00
CA TYR A 721 12.36 -34.37 -20.17
C TYR A 721 11.19 -33.86 -21.02
N THR A 722 9.95 -34.15 -20.61
CA THR A 722 8.74 -33.69 -21.30
C THR A 722 8.14 -32.50 -20.56
N TYR A 723 8.26 -31.31 -21.17
CA TYR A 723 7.66 -30.09 -20.64
C TYR A 723 6.15 -30.05 -20.92
N ASP A 724 5.34 -29.74 -19.91
CA ASP A 724 3.89 -29.65 -20.04
C ASP A 724 3.47 -28.47 -20.94
N SER A 725 2.83 -28.77 -22.06
CA SER A 725 2.37 -27.78 -23.03
C SER A 725 1.27 -26.83 -22.52
N SER A 726 0.67 -27.08 -21.35
CA SER A 726 -0.32 -26.15 -20.77
C SER A 726 0.29 -24.88 -20.19
N PHE A 727 1.60 -24.88 -19.92
CA PHE A 727 2.30 -23.71 -19.41
C PHE A 727 2.75 -22.78 -20.55
N ASP A 728 2.73 -21.47 -20.27
CA ASP A 728 3.35 -20.48 -21.15
C ASP A 728 4.86 -20.41 -20.91
N TRP A 729 5.60 -21.19 -21.68
CA TRP A 729 7.06 -21.23 -21.66
C TRP A 729 7.74 -20.05 -22.40
N THR A 730 6.96 -19.08 -22.90
CA THR A 730 7.49 -17.88 -23.57
C THR A 730 7.65 -16.69 -22.63
N SER A 731 7.13 -16.80 -21.41
CA SER A 731 7.29 -15.82 -20.34
C SER A 731 8.77 -15.64 -19.95
N TRP A 732 9.13 -14.45 -19.49
CA TRP A 732 10.46 -14.15 -18.94
C TRP A 732 10.84 -15.01 -17.73
N THR A 733 9.85 -15.66 -17.11
CA THR A 733 10.02 -16.54 -15.95
C THR A 733 10.53 -17.95 -16.32
N SER A 734 10.47 -18.30 -17.61
CA SER A 734 10.88 -19.60 -18.16
C SER A 734 12.36 -19.60 -18.56
N TRP A 735 13.24 -19.64 -17.57
CA TRP A 735 14.69 -19.53 -17.77
C TRP A 735 15.29 -20.77 -18.45
N ASP A 736 16.28 -20.54 -19.33
CA ASP A 736 17.16 -21.59 -19.85
C ASP A 736 18.16 -22.06 -18.79
N LYS A 737 18.96 -23.09 -19.10
CA LYS A 737 19.93 -23.64 -18.15
C LYS A 737 20.97 -22.60 -17.74
N ALA A 738 21.44 -21.79 -18.69
CA ALA A 738 22.46 -20.79 -18.44
C ALA A 738 22.01 -19.76 -17.40
N ARG A 739 20.78 -19.26 -17.50
CA ARG A 739 20.19 -18.34 -16.52
C ARG A 739 19.87 -19.04 -15.20
N ALA A 740 19.26 -20.23 -15.24
CA ALA A 740 18.89 -20.98 -14.05
C ALA A 740 20.11 -21.33 -13.18
N TYR A 741 21.26 -21.62 -13.79
CA TYR A 741 22.48 -22.00 -13.08
C TYR A 741 23.37 -20.82 -12.67
N THR A 742 22.90 -19.58 -12.85
CA THR A 742 23.58 -18.41 -12.29
C THR A 742 23.57 -18.47 -10.76
N THR A 743 24.67 -18.04 -10.13
CA THR A 743 24.84 -18.06 -8.67
C THR A 743 24.86 -16.65 -8.06
N ARG A 744 24.33 -15.66 -8.78
CA ARG A 744 24.51 -14.25 -8.45
C ARG A 744 23.53 -13.73 -7.41
N ARG A 745 22.34 -14.32 -7.22
CA ARG A 745 21.31 -13.71 -6.37
C ARG A 745 21.57 -13.97 -4.88
N ALA A 746 21.87 -12.93 -4.09
CA ALA A 746 22.20 -13.07 -2.68
C ALA A 746 21.09 -13.68 -1.81
N TYR A 747 19.82 -13.39 -2.10
CA TYR A 747 18.68 -13.93 -1.36
C TYR A 747 18.68 -15.47 -1.28
N ASN A 748 19.11 -16.14 -2.35
CA ASN A 748 19.10 -17.60 -2.44
C ASN A 748 20.04 -18.28 -1.43
N TYR A 749 21.03 -17.57 -0.89
CA TYR A 749 22.04 -18.13 0.01
C TYR A 749 21.52 -18.33 1.43
N ILE A 750 20.50 -17.58 1.85
CA ILE A 750 19.98 -17.68 3.22
C ILE A 750 19.34 -19.06 3.48
N HIS A 751 18.60 -19.60 2.52
CA HIS A 751 17.88 -20.86 2.68
C HIS A 751 18.78 -22.08 2.97
N PRO A 752 19.86 -22.35 2.19
CA PRO A 752 20.80 -23.42 2.53
C PRO A 752 21.60 -23.10 3.79
N VAL A 753 21.94 -21.83 4.07
CA VAL A 753 22.63 -21.45 5.32
C VAL A 753 21.80 -21.80 6.54
N ALA A 754 20.50 -21.46 6.55
CA ALA A 754 19.58 -21.82 7.62
C ALA A 754 19.41 -23.34 7.77
N THR A 755 19.44 -24.06 6.65
CA THR A 755 19.37 -25.52 6.62
C THR A 755 20.61 -26.16 7.27
N TYR A 756 21.81 -25.72 6.87
CA TYR A 756 23.07 -26.16 7.47
C TYR A 756 23.14 -25.81 8.96
N TRP A 757 22.76 -24.59 9.34
CA TRP A 757 22.76 -24.16 10.73
C TRP A 757 21.80 -24.99 11.59
N SER A 758 20.62 -25.33 11.07
CA SER A 758 19.66 -26.22 11.75
C SER A 758 20.25 -27.61 11.99
N LEU A 759 20.86 -28.23 10.97
CA LEU A 759 21.51 -29.54 11.13
C LEU A 759 22.73 -29.52 12.05
N TYR A 760 23.51 -28.43 12.06
CA TYR A 760 24.58 -28.23 13.05
C TYR A 760 24.02 -28.32 14.47
N ARG A 761 22.93 -27.60 14.78
CA ARG A 761 22.29 -27.63 16.11
C ARG A 761 21.83 -29.06 16.46
N ILE A 762 21.37 -29.85 15.49
CA ILE A 762 20.99 -31.24 15.72
C ILE A 762 22.20 -32.13 15.99
N ALA A 763 23.21 -32.13 15.10
CA ALA A 763 24.43 -32.90 15.28
C ALA A 763 25.12 -32.60 16.62
N ARG A 764 25.10 -31.33 17.04
CA ARG A 764 25.78 -30.88 18.26
C ARG A 764 25.05 -31.23 19.54
N ASN A 765 23.72 -31.15 19.54
CA ASN A 765 22.91 -31.30 20.76
C ASN A 765 22.22 -32.68 20.87
N TYR A 766 22.15 -33.45 19.78
CA TYR A 766 21.58 -34.80 19.72
C TYR A 766 22.57 -35.79 19.08
N PRO A 767 23.76 -36.00 19.69
CA PRO A 767 24.86 -36.75 19.07
C PRO A 767 24.53 -38.22 18.74
N ASP A 768 23.53 -38.81 19.41
CA ASP A 768 23.09 -40.19 19.15
C ASP A 768 22.38 -40.36 17.79
N THR A 769 21.93 -39.26 17.16
CA THR A 769 21.24 -39.28 15.87
C THR A 769 22.17 -39.73 14.73
N LYS A 770 23.50 -39.54 14.88
CA LYS A 770 24.54 -39.93 13.91
C LYS A 770 24.23 -39.47 12.47
N LEU A 771 24.27 -38.16 12.25
CA LEU A 771 24.17 -37.59 10.90
C LEU A 771 25.37 -37.99 10.03
N ARG A 772 25.27 -37.78 8.72
CA ARG A 772 26.30 -38.16 7.72
C ARG A 772 27.61 -37.37 7.88
N ALA A 773 27.58 -36.24 8.56
CA ALA A 773 28.76 -35.45 8.90
C ALA A 773 28.76 -35.03 10.38
N GLU A 774 29.93 -34.66 10.88
CA GLU A 774 30.06 -34.08 12.22
C GLU A 774 29.52 -32.65 12.26
N TRP A 775 29.14 -32.17 13.45
CA TRP A 775 28.52 -30.85 13.65
C TRP A 775 29.33 -29.70 13.03
N SER A 776 30.66 -29.78 13.08
CA SER A 776 31.57 -28.74 12.58
C SER A 776 31.54 -28.61 11.07
N TRP A 777 31.21 -29.68 10.35
CA TRP A 777 31.06 -29.64 8.89
C TRP A 777 29.86 -28.81 8.48
N TYR A 778 28.69 -29.01 9.12
CA TYR A 778 27.49 -28.23 8.82
C TYR A 778 27.69 -26.75 9.18
N LEU A 779 28.27 -26.47 10.35
CA LEU A 779 28.55 -25.09 10.77
C LEU A 779 29.54 -24.40 9.82
N GLY A 780 30.59 -25.12 9.40
CA GLY A 780 31.53 -24.65 8.38
C GLY A 780 30.88 -24.43 7.01
N ARG A 781 29.94 -25.28 6.58
CA ARG A 781 29.18 -25.09 5.33
C ARG A 781 28.29 -23.85 5.38
N ALA A 782 27.60 -23.61 6.51
CA ALA A 782 26.81 -22.39 6.72
C ALA A 782 27.70 -21.13 6.60
N PHE A 783 28.86 -21.14 7.27
CA PHE A 783 29.84 -20.05 7.18
C PHE A 783 30.36 -19.84 5.76
N ASN A 784 30.88 -20.88 5.10
CA ASN A 784 31.49 -20.76 3.77
C ASN A 784 30.46 -20.36 2.70
N THR A 785 29.22 -20.84 2.79
CA THR A 785 28.12 -20.43 1.89
C THR A 785 27.80 -18.95 2.08
N THR A 786 27.78 -18.47 3.32
CA THR A 786 27.60 -17.03 3.62
C THR A 786 28.76 -16.20 3.04
N GLN A 787 30.00 -16.61 3.29
CA GLN A 787 31.20 -15.89 2.84
C GLN A 787 31.37 -15.89 1.34
N TYR A 788 30.97 -16.97 0.64
CA TYR A 788 30.99 -16.99 -0.82
C TYR A 788 30.26 -15.76 -1.40
N CYS A 789 29.12 -15.41 -0.82
CA CYS A 789 28.28 -14.34 -1.32
C CYS A 789 28.61 -12.97 -0.73
N LEU A 790 28.90 -12.89 0.57
CA LEU A 790 29.01 -11.61 1.29
C LEU A 790 30.45 -11.12 1.51
N SER A 791 31.46 -11.98 1.37
CA SER A 791 32.86 -11.55 1.46
C SER A 791 33.23 -10.63 0.29
N ASN A 792 34.38 -9.96 0.40
CA ASN A 792 34.88 -9.05 -0.64
C ASN A 792 33.81 -8.02 -1.08
N GLU A 793 33.14 -7.43 -0.10
CA GLU A 793 32.11 -6.41 -0.30
C GLU A 793 30.95 -6.88 -1.19
N GLY A 794 30.66 -8.18 -1.19
CA GLY A 794 29.56 -8.75 -1.95
C GLY A 794 29.83 -8.93 -3.46
N ALA A 795 31.08 -8.79 -3.93
CA ALA A 795 31.40 -8.75 -5.35
C ALA A 795 30.99 -10.00 -6.16
N ASN A 796 30.73 -11.12 -5.49
CA ASN A 796 30.28 -12.36 -6.13
C ASN A 796 28.78 -12.38 -6.44
N CYS A 797 27.98 -11.61 -5.70
CA CYS A 797 26.52 -11.66 -5.72
C CYS A 797 25.88 -10.29 -5.97
N ASP A 798 24.87 -10.27 -6.83
CA ASP A 798 23.89 -9.20 -6.92
C ASP A 798 23.09 -9.11 -5.62
N TYR A 799 22.69 -7.89 -5.23
CA TYR A 799 21.93 -7.60 -4.01
C TYR A 799 22.63 -7.96 -2.68
N ALA A 800 23.92 -8.28 -2.69
CA ALA A 800 24.66 -8.58 -1.44
C ALA A 800 24.74 -7.39 -0.46
N LEU A 801 24.50 -6.17 -0.93
CA LEU A 801 24.57 -4.93 -0.12
C LEU A 801 23.21 -4.41 0.37
N VAL A 802 22.10 -5.09 0.06
CA VAL A 802 20.79 -4.81 0.68
C VAL A 802 20.52 -5.78 1.84
N GLY A 803 19.49 -5.53 2.64
CA GLY A 803 19.03 -6.51 3.63
C GLY A 803 18.40 -7.74 2.97
N LEU A 804 18.78 -8.94 3.43
CA LEU A 804 18.29 -10.22 2.90
C LEU A 804 17.11 -10.77 3.71
N MET A 805 16.23 -11.52 3.06
CA MET A 805 15.11 -12.19 3.73
C MET A 805 15.60 -13.41 4.53
N GLY A 806 15.30 -13.46 5.83
CA GLY A 806 15.77 -14.52 6.73
C GLY A 806 17.19 -14.29 7.27
N GLU A 807 17.79 -13.12 7.04
CA GLU A 807 19.18 -12.81 7.38
C GLU A 807 19.48 -12.90 8.88
N TRP A 808 18.46 -12.84 9.74
CA TRP A 808 18.62 -12.99 11.19
C TRP A 808 19.37 -14.28 11.56
N VAL A 809 19.24 -15.35 10.76
CA VAL A 809 19.95 -16.62 10.97
C VAL A 809 21.47 -16.47 10.91
N LEU A 810 22.00 -15.47 10.19
CA LEU A 810 23.44 -15.18 10.15
C LEU A 810 23.94 -14.65 11.50
N GLY A 811 23.07 -13.99 12.26
CA GLY A 811 23.33 -13.58 13.63
C GLY A 811 23.46 -14.77 14.59
N GLU A 812 22.57 -15.75 14.44
CA GLU A 812 22.63 -17.01 15.20
C GLU A 812 23.86 -17.85 14.81
N LEU A 813 24.21 -17.87 13.53
CA LEU A 813 25.46 -18.46 13.03
C LEU A 813 26.69 -17.81 13.70
N LEU A 814 26.76 -16.47 13.78
CA LEU A 814 27.86 -15.78 14.45
C LEU A 814 27.96 -16.13 15.94
N LYS A 815 26.82 -16.19 16.64
CA LYS A 815 26.79 -16.62 18.06
C LYS A 815 27.36 -18.02 18.22
N ASP A 816 26.96 -18.95 17.35
CA ASP A 816 27.41 -20.34 17.44
C ASP A 816 28.87 -20.54 17.04
N LEU A 817 29.37 -19.83 16.02
CA LEU A 817 30.80 -19.82 15.70
C LEU A 817 31.65 -19.41 16.92
N LYS A 818 31.20 -18.37 17.66
CA LYS A 818 31.85 -17.93 18.91
C LYS A 818 31.77 -19.00 20.00
N ARG A 819 30.60 -19.62 20.18
CA ARG A 819 30.38 -20.67 21.20
C ARG A 819 31.19 -21.95 20.96
N GLU A 820 31.44 -22.31 19.70
CA GLU A 820 32.24 -23.48 19.33
C GLU A 820 33.75 -23.17 19.17
N GLY A 821 34.19 -21.94 19.47
CA GLY A 821 35.61 -21.58 19.42
C GLY A 821 36.18 -21.35 18.00
N MET A 822 35.31 -21.16 16.99
CA MET A 822 35.67 -20.86 15.60
C MET A 822 35.92 -19.36 15.42
N ALA A 823 36.97 -18.85 16.07
CA ALA A 823 37.23 -17.41 16.22
C ALA A 823 37.57 -16.70 14.90
N ASP A 824 38.28 -17.37 13.98
CA ASP A 824 38.66 -16.81 12.68
C ASP A 824 37.44 -16.65 11.78
N GLU A 825 36.58 -17.69 11.73
CA GLU A 825 35.31 -17.66 11.01
C GLU A 825 34.34 -16.63 11.59
N ALA A 826 34.22 -16.56 12.91
CA ALA A 826 33.40 -15.55 13.58
C ALA A 826 33.87 -14.13 13.22
N SER A 827 35.18 -13.90 13.22
CA SER A 827 35.78 -12.61 12.89
C SER A 827 35.59 -12.23 11.42
N ALA A 828 35.70 -13.18 10.50
CA ALA A 828 35.45 -12.97 9.07
C ALA A 828 33.97 -12.66 8.76
N LEU A 829 33.04 -13.35 9.41
CA LEU A 829 31.60 -13.05 9.30
C LEU A 829 31.28 -11.68 9.87
N GLU A 830 31.78 -11.38 11.08
CA GLU A 830 31.58 -10.07 11.69
C GLU A 830 32.14 -8.93 10.83
N ALA A 831 33.30 -9.11 10.18
CA ALA A 831 33.88 -8.11 9.29
C ALA A 831 33.01 -7.83 8.06
N SER A 832 32.51 -8.88 7.39
CA SER A 832 31.62 -8.75 6.22
C SER A 832 30.32 -8.04 6.60
N MET A 833 29.79 -8.37 7.78
CA MET A 833 28.56 -7.76 8.27
C MET A 833 28.74 -6.32 8.75
N ARG A 834 29.88 -6.01 9.36
CA ARG A 834 30.23 -4.64 9.77
C ARG A 834 30.34 -3.70 8.57
N TYR A 835 30.89 -4.17 7.45
CA TYR A 835 30.92 -3.40 6.20
C TYR A 835 29.51 -3.02 5.75
N ARG A 836 28.61 -4.00 5.63
CA ARG A 836 27.21 -3.78 5.22
C ARG A 836 26.47 -2.85 6.19
N ALA A 837 26.62 -3.07 7.50
CA ALA A 837 25.99 -2.23 8.52
C ALA A 837 26.46 -0.76 8.46
N ASN A 838 27.77 -0.54 8.28
CA ASN A 838 28.31 0.81 8.11
C ASN A 838 27.79 1.48 6.83
N LEU A 839 27.65 0.74 5.73
CA LEU A 839 27.06 1.25 4.50
C LEU A 839 25.61 1.69 4.72
N TRP A 840 24.78 0.84 5.34
CA TRP A 840 23.38 1.16 5.64
C TRP A 840 23.21 2.40 6.53
N GLU A 841 24.13 2.61 7.47
CA GLU A 841 24.12 3.80 8.33
C GLU A 841 24.31 5.11 7.53
N THR A 842 24.99 5.06 6.39
CA THR A 842 25.13 6.24 5.49
C THR A 842 23.89 6.51 4.65
N GLN A 843 22.99 5.54 4.52
CA GLN A 843 21.82 5.65 3.65
C GLN A 843 20.65 6.30 4.38
N ALA A 844 19.91 7.15 3.67
CA ALA A 844 18.66 7.68 4.19
C ALA A 844 17.67 6.53 4.45
N ILE A 845 17.50 5.65 3.45
CA ILE A 845 16.56 4.53 3.43
C ILE A 845 17.30 3.23 3.05
N PRO A 846 17.79 2.43 4.01
CA PRO A 846 18.56 1.21 3.73
C PRO A 846 17.71 -0.05 3.49
N PHE A 847 16.40 0.10 3.26
CA PHE A 847 15.45 -1.03 3.26
C PHE A 847 15.01 -1.50 1.87
N GLY A 848 15.47 -0.83 0.81
CA GLY A 848 15.12 -1.22 -0.56
C GLY A 848 15.64 -2.62 -0.91
N SER A 849 14.99 -3.22 -1.89
CA SER A 849 15.31 -4.53 -2.47
C SER A 849 15.54 -4.36 -3.98
N GLU A 850 14.95 -5.21 -4.82
CA GLU A 850 14.68 -4.93 -6.22
C GLU A 850 13.75 -3.71 -6.42
N MET A 851 13.00 -3.32 -5.38
CA MET A 851 12.10 -2.17 -5.37
C MET A 851 12.62 -1.04 -4.49
N ALA A 852 12.21 0.20 -4.78
CA ALA A 852 12.58 1.38 -4.00
C ALA A 852 12.17 1.28 -2.52
N TRP A 853 11.09 0.54 -2.23
CA TRP A 853 10.65 0.22 -0.88
C TRP A 853 9.83 -1.08 -0.89
N ASP A 854 10.12 -1.97 0.06
CA ASP A 854 9.27 -3.10 0.45
C ASP A 854 9.52 -3.47 1.93
N SER A 855 8.94 -4.57 2.40
CA SER A 855 9.16 -5.10 3.76
C SER A 855 10.14 -6.28 3.81
N THR A 856 11.16 -6.31 2.94
CA THR A 856 12.12 -7.43 2.83
C THR A 856 13.35 -7.23 3.71
N GLY A 857 13.99 -6.07 3.67
CA GLY A 857 15.33 -5.87 4.25
C GLY A 857 15.39 -5.48 5.73
N GLN A 858 14.29 -5.04 6.32
CA GLN A 858 14.28 -4.38 7.64
C GLN A 858 14.83 -5.27 8.74
N GLU A 859 14.59 -6.60 8.70
CA GLU A 859 15.07 -7.48 9.77
C GLU A 859 16.60 -7.54 9.83
N GLY A 860 17.26 -7.75 8.68
CA GLY A 860 18.71 -7.93 8.62
C GLY A 860 19.42 -6.61 8.89
N VAL A 861 18.89 -5.53 8.30
CA VAL A 861 19.38 -4.18 8.56
C VAL A 861 19.25 -3.82 10.04
N TYR A 862 18.10 -4.08 10.66
CA TYR A 862 17.92 -3.85 12.09
C TYR A 862 18.90 -4.67 12.91
N TYR A 863 18.97 -5.99 12.69
CA TYR A 863 19.79 -6.89 13.50
C TYR A 863 21.24 -6.42 13.56
N TRP A 864 21.87 -6.21 12.40
CA TRP A 864 23.29 -5.90 12.33
C TRP A 864 23.62 -4.48 12.76
N THR A 865 22.80 -3.49 12.41
CA THR A 865 23.02 -2.12 12.88
C THR A 865 22.82 -2.01 14.40
N SER A 866 21.87 -2.76 14.96
CA SER A 866 21.67 -2.88 16.40
C SER A 866 22.82 -3.64 17.08
N PHE A 867 23.32 -4.71 16.46
CA PHE A 867 24.45 -5.50 16.97
C PHE A 867 25.73 -4.68 17.07
N PHE A 868 25.99 -3.81 16.09
CA PHE A 868 27.15 -2.91 16.08
C PHE A 868 26.92 -1.58 16.81
N ASN A 869 25.78 -1.41 17.50
CA ASN A 869 25.41 -0.20 18.23
C ASN A 869 25.47 1.08 17.37
N LEU A 870 25.02 0.98 16.11
CA LEU A 870 24.94 2.14 15.22
C LEU A 870 23.77 3.05 15.63
N PRO A 871 23.95 4.38 15.60
CA PRO A 871 23.08 5.29 16.32
C PRO A 871 21.70 5.51 15.68
N ASN A 872 21.59 5.49 14.34
CA ASN A 872 20.36 5.93 13.67
C ASN A 872 19.56 4.79 13.04
N THR A 873 20.22 3.87 12.33
CA THR A 873 19.52 2.87 11.50
C THR A 873 18.60 1.92 12.26
N PRO A 874 18.92 1.45 13.49
CA PRO A 874 17.99 0.61 14.26
C PRO A 874 16.64 1.29 14.48
N ALA A 875 16.64 2.59 14.81
CA ALA A 875 15.40 3.35 15.01
C ALA A 875 14.62 3.51 13.70
N LYS A 876 15.32 3.78 12.58
CA LYS A 876 14.68 3.84 11.25
C LYS A 876 13.94 2.54 10.92
N ALA A 877 14.55 1.38 11.23
CA ALA A 877 13.96 0.08 10.96
C ALA A 877 12.71 -0.17 11.82
N ILE A 878 12.76 0.11 13.12
CA ILE A 878 11.61 -0.04 14.02
C ILE A 878 10.46 0.87 13.61
N ASN A 879 10.75 2.15 13.29
CA ASN A 879 9.73 3.08 12.82
C ASN A 879 9.10 2.57 11.52
N SER A 880 9.90 2.13 10.55
CA SER A 880 9.38 1.56 9.32
C SER A 880 8.46 0.37 9.59
N VAL A 881 8.85 -0.58 10.44
CA VAL A 881 8.03 -1.75 10.81
C VAL A 881 6.69 -1.34 11.44
N LEU A 882 6.69 -0.35 12.33
CA LEU A 882 5.47 0.20 12.96
C LEU A 882 4.50 0.79 11.93
N ALA A 883 5.00 1.33 10.82
CA ALA A 883 4.19 1.88 9.74
C ALA A 883 3.38 0.81 9.00
N TYR A 884 3.91 -0.41 8.85
CA TYR A 884 3.32 -1.46 8.01
C TYR A 884 2.85 -2.72 8.75
N MET A 885 3.09 -2.85 10.06
CA MET A 885 2.56 -3.91 10.92
C MET A 885 1.63 -3.32 12.00
N PRO A 886 0.30 -3.44 11.86
CA PRO A 886 -0.61 -2.72 12.73
C PRO A 886 -1.05 -3.51 13.98
N THR A 887 -1.48 -2.81 15.03
CA THR A 887 -2.34 -3.37 16.08
C THR A 887 -3.80 -3.10 15.75
N VAL A 888 -4.57 -4.15 15.43
CA VAL A 888 -6.03 -4.09 15.23
C VAL A 888 -6.70 -5.35 15.76
N ALA A 889 -7.99 -5.29 16.08
CA ALA A 889 -8.75 -6.41 16.66
C ALA A 889 -9.23 -7.46 15.63
N HIS A 890 -8.30 -7.88 14.79
CA HIS A 890 -8.55 -8.77 13.66
C HIS A 890 -7.33 -9.65 13.39
N TRP A 891 -7.50 -10.98 13.45
CA TRP A 891 -6.40 -11.94 13.28
C TRP A 891 -5.63 -11.74 11.99
N GLY A 892 -6.30 -11.45 10.87
CA GLY A 892 -5.64 -11.31 9.57
C GLY A 892 -4.85 -10.01 9.38
N TRP A 893 -5.03 -9.02 10.27
CA TRP A 893 -4.38 -7.71 10.16
C TRP A 893 -3.44 -7.40 11.31
N ASN A 894 -3.71 -7.90 12.52
CA ASN A 894 -2.87 -7.71 13.68
C ASN A 894 -1.46 -8.28 13.46
N GLY A 895 -0.44 -7.44 13.51
CA GLY A 895 0.95 -7.85 13.24
C GLY A 895 1.20 -8.30 11.80
N ASN A 896 0.27 -8.07 10.87
CA ASN A 896 0.47 -8.46 9.47
C ASN A 896 1.31 -7.43 8.72
N ALA A 897 2.50 -7.81 8.26
CA ALA A 897 3.38 -6.94 7.50
C ALA A 897 2.77 -6.57 6.14
N ARG A 898 3.08 -5.36 5.63
CA ARG A 898 2.51 -4.93 4.35
C ARG A 898 3.19 -5.60 3.16
N ARG A 899 2.43 -6.50 2.51
CA ARG A 899 2.79 -7.26 1.30
C ARG A 899 1.57 -7.40 0.39
N TYR A 900 1.77 -7.27 -0.93
CA TYR A 900 0.65 -7.33 -1.87
C TYR A 900 0.97 -7.74 -3.32
N TRP A 901 2.23 -7.90 -3.72
CA TRP A 901 2.57 -8.29 -5.10
C TRP A 901 3.20 -9.69 -5.22
N ASP A 902 3.73 -10.24 -4.12
CA ASP A 902 4.43 -11.54 -4.11
C ASP A 902 3.58 -12.69 -4.64
N PHE A 903 2.24 -12.63 -4.61
CA PHE A 903 1.37 -13.62 -5.25
C PHE A 903 1.63 -13.81 -6.76
N ILE A 904 2.16 -12.80 -7.45
CA ILE A 904 2.59 -12.91 -8.85
C ILE A 904 3.76 -13.92 -8.98
N TYR A 905 4.63 -13.97 -7.98
CA TYR A 905 5.90 -14.72 -8.00
C TYR A 905 5.86 -16.02 -7.18
N GLY A 906 5.10 -16.04 -6.09
CA GLY A 906 5.17 -17.04 -5.01
C GLY A 906 3.86 -17.80 -4.72
N ALA A 907 2.79 -17.56 -5.47
CA ALA A 907 1.50 -18.23 -5.28
C ALA A 907 0.95 -18.90 -6.54
N LYS A 908 -0.07 -19.76 -6.35
CA LYS A 908 -0.84 -20.33 -7.45
C LYS A 908 -1.78 -19.31 -8.06
N ILE A 909 -2.52 -18.58 -7.21
CA ILE A 909 -3.47 -17.55 -7.63
C ILE A 909 -2.72 -16.23 -7.75
N GLN A 910 -2.36 -15.85 -8.97
CA GLN A 910 -1.55 -14.67 -9.25
C GLN A 910 -2.41 -13.41 -9.35
N GLN A 911 -2.23 -12.46 -8.44
CA GLN A 911 -2.84 -11.13 -8.50
C GLN A 911 -2.15 -10.13 -7.55
N ILE A 912 -2.34 -8.83 -7.79
CA ILE A 912 -1.98 -7.79 -6.84
C ILE A 912 -3.11 -7.72 -5.79
N GLU A 913 -2.81 -8.18 -4.59
CA GLU A 913 -3.77 -8.32 -3.51
C GLU A 913 -3.01 -8.33 -2.20
N ARG A 914 -3.58 -7.72 -1.16
CA ARG A 914 -2.98 -7.80 0.16
C ARG A 914 -2.92 -9.24 0.68
N GLN A 915 -1.72 -9.65 1.09
CA GLN A 915 -1.42 -10.99 1.55
C GLN A 915 -1.49 -11.03 3.08
N ILE A 916 -2.38 -11.87 3.62
CA ILE A 916 -2.49 -12.07 5.06
C ILE A 916 -1.51 -13.16 5.48
N HIS A 917 -0.65 -12.82 6.42
CA HIS A 917 0.34 -13.71 7.05
C HIS A 917 1.34 -14.33 6.07
N HIS A 918 1.74 -13.53 5.08
CA HIS A 918 2.92 -13.79 4.23
C HIS A 918 4.23 -13.76 5.05
N TYR A 919 5.34 -14.19 4.45
CA TYR A 919 6.62 -14.33 5.15
C TYR A 919 7.10 -13.04 5.82
N GLY A 920 6.76 -11.89 5.25
CA GLY A 920 7.11 -10.59 5.81
C GLY A 920 6.68 -10.41 7.26
N SER A 921 5.55 -11.00 7.67
CA SER A 921 5.03 -10.89 9.05
C SER A 921 5.92 -11.62 10.06
N GLY A 922 6.35 -12.84 9.72
CA GLY A 922 7.22 -13.65 10.57
C GLY A 922 8.61 -13.04 10.72
N LEU A 923 9.22 -12.59 9.62
CA LEU A 923 10.55 -11.98 9.62
C LEU A 923 10.58 -10.63 10.36
N ASN A 924 9.69 -9.71 10.00
CA ASN A 924 9.64 -8.37 10.59
C ASN A 924 9.14 -8.34 12.04
N SER A 925 8.65 -9.47 12.56
CA SER A 925 8.39 -9.62 13.98
C SER A 925 9.67 -9.59 14.84
N LEU A 926 10.79 -10.09 14.31
CA LEU A 926 12.05 -10.23 15.06
C LEU A 926 12.61 -8.89 15.53
N PRO A 927 12.68 -7.82 14.70
CA PRO A 927 13.03 -6.48 15.15
C PRO A 927 12.17 -5.98 16.30
N MET A 928 10.85 -6.17 16.21
CA MET A 928 9.90 -5.65 17.21
C MET A 928 10.05 -6.37 18.54
N LEU A 929 10.16 -7.70 18.52
CA LEU A 929 10.41 -8.51 19.72
C LEU A 929 11.74 -8.14 20.37
N HIS A 930 12.82 -8.04 19.60
CA HIS A 930 14.13 -7.67 20.12
C HIS A 930 14.16 -6.21 20.63
N SER A 931 13.47 -5.29 19.96
CA SER A 931 13.33 -3.91 20.43
C SER A 931 12.58 -3.82 21.76
N TYR A 932 11.59 -4.69 21.97
CA TYR A 932 10.92 -4.83 23.27
C TYR A 932 11.89 -5.41 24.31
N GLU A 933 12.63 -6.47 23.99
CA GLU A 933 13.59 -7.08 24.92
C GLU A 933 14.69 -6.11 25.38
N LYS A 934 15.13 -5.20 24.49
CA LYS A 934 16.06 -4.11 24.82
C LYS A 934 15.42 -3.02 25.71
N ASN A 935 14.12 -2.78 25.57
CA ASN A 935 13.39 -1.72 26.27
C ASN A 935 12.00 -2.19 26.77
N PRO A 936 11.93 -3.11 27.74
CA PRO A 936 10.68 -3.80 28.08
C PRO A 936 9.69 -2.95 28.88
N LYS A 937 10.15 -1.84 29.49
CA LYS A 937 9.31 -0.94 30.29
C LYS A 937 8.61 0.08 29.38
N GLY A 938 7.28 0.11 29.42
CA GLY A 938 6.47 1.08 28.67
C GLY A 938 6.39 0.86 27.15
N ASN A 939 6.84 -0.29 26.65
CA ASN A 939 6.86 -0.60 25.21
C ASN A 939 6.01 -1.83 24.85
N LEU A 940 4.90 -2.05 25.55
CA LEU A 940 4.00 -3.19 25.29
C LEU A 940 3.50 -3.20 23.83
N TYR A 941 3.40 -2.03 23.19
CA TYR A 941 3.03 -1.91 21.78
C TYR A 941 3.95 -2.73 20.87
N ALA A 942 5.28 -2.65 21.05
CA ALA A 942 6.23 -3.42 20.26
C ALA A 942 6.07 -4.93 20.47
N LEU A 943 5.82 -5.37 21.70
CA LEU A 943 5.56 -6.78 22.00
C LEU A 943 4.26 -7.26 21.34
N ARG A 944 3.17 -6.45 21.37
CA ARG A 944 1.91 -6.78 20.73
C ARG A 944 2.05 -6.94 19.21
N VAL A 945 2.76 -6.01 18.56
CA VAL A 945 3.03 -6.08 17.10
C VAL A 945 3.92 -7.28 16.77
N GLY A 946 5.04 -7.42 17.48
CA GLY A 946 6.02 -8.48 17.24
C GLY A 946 5.42 -9.86 17.48
N PHE A 947 4.76 -10.09 18.61
CA PHE A 947 4.22 -11.41 18.94
C PHE A 947 3.13 -11.86 17.97
N ALA A 948 2.27 -10.93 17.53
CA ALA A 948 1.26 -11.20 16.52
C ALA A 948 1.87 -11.61 15.17
N GLY A 949 2.85 -10.85 14.67
CA GLY A 949 3.57 -11.18 13.44
C GLY A 949 4.36 -12.49 13.54
N ASN A 950 4.93 -12.79 14.70
CA ASN A 950 5.71 -14.02 14.92
C ASN A 950 4.83 -15.28 14.98
N THR A 951 3.57 -15.13 15.43
CA THR A 951 2.59 -16.23 15.52
C THR A 951 1.85 -16.43 14.20
N ALA A 952 1.84 -15.43 13.32
CA ALA A 952 1.15 -15.44 12.02
C ALA A 952 1.40 -16.70 11.16
N PRO A 953 2.64 -17.25 11.04
CA PRO A 953 2.89 -18.44 10.23
C PRO A 953 2.12 -19.70 10.66
N LEU A 954 1.66 -19.79 11.91
CA LEU A 954 0.80 -20.91 12.35
C LEU A 954 -0.56 -20.91 11.66
N THR A 955 -1.04 -19.75 11.21
CA THR A 955 -2.35 -19.64 10.58
C THR A 955 -2.40 -20.24 9.18
N ASN A 956 -1.25 -20.39 8.53
CA ASN A 956 -1.13 -20.95 7.18
C ASN A 956 -1.01 -22.49 7.18
N ILE A 957 -0.81 -23.10 8.35
CA ILE A 957 -0.78 -24.55 8.51
C ILE A 957 -2.23 -25.06 8.62
N ASP A 958 -2.64 -25.88 7.66
CA ASP A 958 -3.96 -26.52 7.66
C ASP A 958 -4.04 -27.68 8.67
N GLU A 959 -5.21 -28.29 8.81
CA GLU A 959 -5.38 -29.44 9.72
C GLU A 959 -4.54 -30.67 9.32
N GLY A 960 -4.14 -30.79 8.06
CA GLY A 960 -3.28 -31.88 7.57
C GLY A 960 -1.79 -31.59 7.66
N GLY A 961 -1.39 -30.41 8.12
CA GLY A 961 0.01 -29.98 8.20
C GLY A 961 0.52 -29.26 6.94
N PHE A 962 -0.26 -29.14 5.86
CA PHE A 962 0.18 -28.36 4.72
C PHE A 962 0.26 -26.87 5.10
N ALA A 963 1.39 -26.24 4.80
CA ALA A 963 1.56 -24.81 5.01
C ALA A 963 1.49 -24.03 3.69
N SER A 964 0.54 -23.09 3.62
CA SER A 964 0.31 -22.21 2.47
C SER A 964 1.25 -20.99 2.47
N ALA A 965 1.55 -20.45 1.29
CA ALA A 965 2.32 -19.22 1.12
C ALA A 965 1.71 -18.03 1.90
N ALA A 966 0.41 -17.77 1.72
CA ALA A 966 -0.35 -16.75 2.46
C ALA A 966 -1.87 -16.93 2.28
N PHE A 967 -2.66 -16.10 2.96
CA PHE A 967 -4.12 -16.04 2.84
C PHE A 967 -4.57 -14.86 1.97
N HIS A 968 -5.48 -15.12 1.03
CA HIS A 968 -6.10 -14.12 0.15
C HIS A 968 -7.10 -13.25 0.93
N SER A 969 -6.93 -11.93 0.90
CA SER A 969 -7.74 -10.97 1.65
C SER A 969 -8.98 -10.46 0.91
N PHE A 970 -9.08 -10.68 -0.39
CA PHE A 970 -10.22 -10.29 -1.21
C PHE A 970 -11.47 -11.04 -0.77
N PRO A 971 -12.58 -10.34 -0.51
CA PRO A 971 -13.83 -10.95 -0.04
C PRO A 971 -14.36 -12.11 -0.91
N GLU A 972 -14.09 -12.10 -2.23
CA GLU A 972 -14.43 -13.16 -3.17
C GLU A 972 -13.67 -14.47 -2.97
N LEU A 973 -12.48 -14.41 -2.35
CA LEU A 973 -11.60 -15.57 -2.15
C LEU A 973 -11.61 -16.02 -0.69
N LEU A 974 -11.11 -15.17 0.21
CA LEU A 974 -10.95 -15.44 1.65
C LEU A 974 -10.50 -16.88 1.96
N LYS A 975 -9.44 -17.33 1.30
CA LYS A 975 -8.87 -18.68 1.43
C LYS A 975 -7.33 -18.65 1.42
N TRP A 976 -6.73 -19.73 1.91
CA TRP A 976 -5.28 -19.95 1.79
C TRP A 976 -4.89 -20.26 0.34
N ASP A 977 -3.75 -19.75 -0.12
CA ASP A 977 -3.23 -20.09 -1.44
C ASP A 977 -2.86 -21.60 -1.48
N PRO A 978 -3.15 -22.31 -2.59
CA PRO A 978 -2.83 -23.73 -2.68
C PRO A 978 -1.35 -24.06 -2.74
N PHE A 979 -0.46 -23.12 -3.06
CA PHE A 979 0.99 -23.38 -3.08
C PHE A 979 1.61 -23.13 -1.72
N SER A 980 2.61 -23.95 -1.37
CA SER A 980 3.46 -23.68 -0.21
C SER A 980 4.37 -22.47 -0.42
N GLY A 981 4.73 -22.19 -1.68
CA GLY A 981 5.46 -21.01 -2.10
C GLY A 981 6.66 -20.66 -1.21
N ASP A 982 6.68 -19.42 -0.75
CA ASP A 982 7.71 -18.80 0.09
C ASP A 982 7.36 -18.82 1.60
N TYR A 983 6.55 -19.79 2.04
CA TYR A 983 6.13 -19.93 3.43
C TYR A 983 7.30 -20.06 4.43
N GLY A 984 8.36 -20.78 4.04
CA GLY A 984 9.45 -21.17 4.94
C GLY A 984 10.22 -20.01 5.55
N GLN A 985 10.24 -18.87 4.87
CA GLN A 985 10.86 -17.63 5.32
C GLN A 985 10.08 -17.08 6.51
N GLY A 986 8.75 -17.10 6.46
CA GLY A 986 7.90 -16.72 7.58
C GLY A 986 8.08 -17.66 8.75
N PHE A 987 8.16 -18.96 8.47
CA PHE A 987 8.41 -19.98 9.49
C PHE A 987 9.80 -19.85 10.15
N LEU A 988 10.83 -19.47 9.39
CA LEU A 988 12.15 -19.13 9.96
C LEU A 988 12.02 -18.01 10.99
N GLY A 989 11.27 -16.94 10.67
CA GLY A 989 10.98 -15.87 11.60
C GLY A 989 10.28 -16.36 12.87
N LEU A 990 9.26 -17.22 12.74
CA LEU A 990 8.61 -17.88 13.88
C LEU A 990 9.63 -18.67 14.72
N ALA A 991 10.39 -19.58 14.12
CA ALA A 991 11.32 -20.45 14.83
C ALA A 991 12.39 -19.66 15.62
N LEU A 992 12.89 -18.56 15.05
CA LEU A 992 13.88 -17.71 15.70
C LEU A 992 13.28 -16.79 16.77
N GLY A 993 12.02 -16.36 16.62
CA GLY A 993 11.40 -15.36 17.49
C GLY A 993 10.58 -15.92 18.66
N GLN A 994 10.01 -17.13 18.54
CA GLN A 994 9.11 -17.68 19.56
C GLN A 994 9.79 -17.73 20.93
N THR A 995 9.18 -17.01 21.86
CA THR A 995 9.63 -16.77 23.23
C THR A 995 8.39 -16.58 24.11
N MET A 996 8.38 -17.22 25.27
CA MET A 996 7.37 -16.95 26.27
C MET A 996 7.75 -15.67 27.03
N TYR A 997 6.91 -14.64 26.98
CA TYR A 997 7.12 -13.39 27.73
C TYR A 997 6.27 -13.38 28.99
N ILE A 998 6.86 -13.05 30.14
CA ILE A 998 6.14 -12.72 31.38
C ILE A 998 6.28 -11.22 31.62
N VAL A 999 5.15 -10.52 31.60
CA VAL A 999 5.09 -9.06 31.62
C VAL A 999 4.16 -8.61 32.74
N ASN A 1000 4.51 -7.52 33.43
CA ASN A 1000 3.60 -6.81 34.32
C ASN A 1000 3.38 -5.40 33.76
N ASP A 1001 2.23 -5.21 33.14
CA ASP A 1001 1.84 -3.95 32.51
C ASP A 1001 0.95 -3.13 33.44
N SER A 1002 1.04 -1.80 33.38
CA SER A 1002 0.25 -0.92 34.25
C SER A 1002 -1.25 -0.93 33.94
N GLU A 1003 -1.63 -1.17 32.69
CA GLU A 1003 -3.03 -1.23 32.25
C GLU A 1003 -3.57 -2.67 32.32
N PHE A 1004 -2.77 -3.64 31.87
CA PHE A 1004 -3.23 -5.03 31.73
C PHE A 1004 -2.83 -5.96 32.88
N GLY A 1005 -2.00 -5.50 33.81
CA GLY A 1005 -1.46 -6.32 34.91
C GLY A 1005 -0.51 -7.41 34.42
N ILE A 1006 -0.45 -8.53 35.16
CA ILE A 1006 0.42 -9.66 34.81
C ILE A 1006 -0.17 -10.42 33.61
N GLN A 1007 0.62 -10.47 32.53
CA GLN A 1007 0.31 -11.10 31.25
C GLN A 1007 1.39 -12.08 30.84
N THR A 1008 0.99 -13.07 30.04
CA THR A 1008 1.90 -13.95 29.32
C THR A 1008 1.66 -13.86 27.82
N PHE A 1009 2.75 -13.86 27.05
CA PHE A 1009 2.72 -14.10 25.61
C PHE A 1009 3.43 -15.42 25.36
N GLY A 1010 2.90 -16.28 24.49
CA GLY A 1010 3.48 -17.60 24.21
C GLY A 1010 3.35 -18.62 25.36
N GLY A 1011 2.47 -18.38 26.33
CA GLY A 1011 2.24 -19.28 27.45
C GLY A 1011 0.99 -18.94 28.24
N ASP A 1012 0.58 -19.82 29.14
CA ASP A 1012 -0.57 -19.63 30.03
C ASP A 1012 -0.12 -19.55 31.50
N ILE A 1013 -0.75 -18.64 32.25
CA ILE A 1013 -0.59 -18.54 33.70
C ILE A 1013 -1.45 -19.60 34.38
N ASP A 1014 -0.84 -20.37 35.29
CA ASP A 1014 -1.56 -21.22 36.24
C ASP A 1014 -2.13 -20.33 37.35
N GLU A 1015 -3.37 -19.88 37.17
CA GLU A 1015 -4.07 -19.00 38.11
C GLU A 1015 -4.26 -19.63 39.51
N ALA A 1016 -4.24 -20.97 39.62
CA ALA A 1016 -4.42 -21.66 40.90
C ALA A 1016 -3.13 -21.70 41.73
N ARG A 1017 -1.96 -21.71 41.08
CA ARG A 1017 -0.65 -21.69 41.74
C ARG A 1017 0.02 -20.32 41.76
N SER A 1018 -0.49 -19.35 41.00
CA SER A 1018 0.02 -17.98 40.98
C SER A 1018 -0.60 -17.11 42.08
N SER A 1019 0.14 -16.08 42.48
CA SER A 1019 -0.27 -15.05 43.44
C SER A 1019 0.34 -13.70 43.07
N ALA A 1020 0.08 -12.65 43.86
CA ALA A 1020 0.65 -11.32 43.62
C ALA A 1020 2.20 -11.29 43.71
N SER A 1021 2.82 -12.24 44.41
CA SER A 1021 4.28 -12.30 44.57
C SER A 1021 4.95 -13.43 43.78
N LEU A 1022 4.17 -14.28 43.11
CA LEU A 1022 4.67 -15.48 42.43
C LEU A 1022 3.85 -15.74 41.15
N THR A 1023 4.51 -15.83 40.00
CA THR A 1023 3.89 -16.29 38.76
C THR A 1023 4.34 -17.70 38.43
N VAL A 1024 3.39 -18.62 38.25
CA VAL A 1024 3.64 -19.95 37.72
C VAL A 1024 2.98 -20.05 36.36
N ALA A 1025 3.73 -20.43 35.33
CA ALA A 1025 3.23 -20.42 33.98
C ALA A 1025 3.89 -21.50 33.10
N THR A 1026 3.17 -21.90 32.06
CA THR A 1026 3.56 -22.97 31.15
C THR A 1026 3.76 -22.40 29.75
N PRO A 1027 4.95 -22.57 29.14
CA PRO A 1027 5.17 -22.22 27.73
C PRO A 1027 4.24 -23.04 26.81
N LYS A 1028 3.58 -22.33 25.90
CA LYS A 1028 2.63 -22.86 24.90
C LYS A 1028 3.00 -22.50 23.46
N ASP A 1029 4.04 -21.68 23.29
CA ASP A 1029 4.57 -21.32 21.99
C ASP A 1029 5.08 -22.55 21.21
N ALA A 1030 5.31 -22.38 19.91
CA ALA A 1030 5.69 -23.48 19.02
C ALA A 1030 7.04 -24.13 19.38
N VAL A 1031 7.98 -23.38 19.96
CA VAL A 1031 9.38 -23.83 20.14
C VAL A 1031 9.64 -24.29 21.58
N ARG A 1032 9.04 -23.62 22.58
CA ARG A 1032 9.18 -23.89 24.02
C ARG A 1032 10.65 -23.90 24.49
N ARG A 1033 11.50 -23.06 23.91
CA ARG A 1033 12.94 -22.98 24.29
C ARG A 1033 13.39 -21.65 24.86
N ARG A 1034 12.52 -20.64 24.87
CA ARG A 1034 12.89 -19.29 25.30
C ARG A 1034 11.86 -18.72 26.25
N VAL A 1035 12.35 -18.07 27.30
CA VAL A 1035 11.54 -17.33 28.27
C VAL A 1035 12.18 -15.97 28.48
N PHE A 1036 11.37 -14.91 28.50
CA PHE A 1036 11.80 -13.56 28.82
C PHE A 1036 10.97 -13.00 29.98
N ILE A 1037 11.65 -12.53 31.02
CA ILE A 1037 11.03 -11.88 32.18
C ILE A 1037 11.26 -10.37 32.07
N ALA A 1038 10.20 -9.62 31.74
CA ALA A 1038 10.29 -8.18 31.45
C ALA A 1038 10.83 -7.36 32.62
N GLU A 1039 10.46 -7.71 33.85
CA GLU A 1039 10.85 -6.98 35.07
C GLU A 1039 12.37 -7.02 35.33
N SER A 1040 13.01 -8.14 35.03
CA SER A 1040 14.47 -8.32 35.21
C SER A 1040 15.26 -8.09 33.92
N GLY A 1041 14.58 -8.01 32.77
CA GLY A 1041 15.19 -8.02 31.45
C GLY A 1041 15.95 -9.31 31.14
N LEU A 1042 15.65 -10.40 31.87
CA LEU A 1042 16.34 -11.69 31.73
C LEU A 1042 15.70 -12.54 30.65
N LYS A 1043 16.48 -12.89 29.63
CA LYS A 1043 16.16 -13.90 28.63
C LYS A 1043 16.90 -15.20 28.96
N MET A 1044 16.18 -16.31 28.90
CA MET A 1044 16.71 -17.66 29.08
C MET A 1044 16.43 -18.46 27.82
N GLU A 1045 17.46 -19.05 27.23
CA GLU A 1045 17.36 -19.93 26.06
C GLU A 1045 17.98 -21.29 26.35
N ILE A 1046 17.35 -22.38 25.88
CA ILE A 1046 17.91 -23.73 25.96
C ILE A 1046 18.36 -24.25 24.59
N SER A 1047 19.48 -24.95 24.54
CA SER A 1047 20.04 -25.50 23.28
C SER A 1047 19.25 -26.67 22.71
N ALA A 1048 18.61 -27.47 23.57
CA ALA A 1048 17.85 -28.66 23.25
C ALA A 1048 16.82 -28.99 24.35
N GLY A 1049 15.87 -29.86 24.04
CA GLY A 1049 14.73 -30.15 24.91
C GLY A 1049 13.66 -29.08 24.85
N ALA A 1050 12.85 -29.00 25.91
CA ALA A 1050 11.76 -28.03 26.03
C ALA A 1050 11.59 -27.52 27.47
N ILE A 1051 11.11 -26.29 27.62
CA ILE A 1051 10.71 -25.70 28.89
C ILE A 1051 9.24 -26.09 29.17
N ASP A 1052 9.03 -26.73 30.30
CA ASP A 1052 7.73 -27.25 30.74
C ASP A 1052 7.02 -26.33 31.73
N GLU A 1053 7.79 -25.70 32.61
CA GLU A 1053 7.25 -24.79 33.60
C GLU A 1053 8.24 -23.67 33.90
N VAL A 1054 7.71 -22.48 34.13
CA VAL A 1054 8.42 -21.31 34.62
C VAL A 1054 7.77 -20.86 35.93
N VAL A 1055 8.58 -20.71 36.97
CA VAL A 1055 8.18 -20.09 38.23
C VAL A 1055 9.00 -18.83 38.43
N TYR A 1056 8.36 -17.68 38.56
CA TYR A 1056 9.02 -16.39 38.81
C TYR A 1056 8.54 -15.77 40.13
N ASP A 1057 9.48 -15.50 41.03
CA ASP A 1057 9.24 -14.80 42.29
C ASP A 1057 9.54 -13.30 42.10
N TRP A 1058 8.50 -12.47 42.20
CA TRP A 1058 8.59 -11.04 41.92
C TRP A 1058 9.42 -10.27 42.96
N ALA A 1059 9.49 -10.76 44.20
CA ALA A 1059 10.18 -10.08 45.30
C ALA A 1059 11.69 -10.35 45.26
N THR A 1060 12.08 -11.59 44.99
CA THR A 1060 13.47 -12.04 44.99
C THR A 1060 14.10 -12.06 43.59
N GLN A 1061 13.30 -11.88 42.54
CA GLN A 1061 13.68 -12.03 41.13
C GLN A 1061 14.28 -13.40 40.81
N LYS A 1062 13.92 -14.44 41.58
CA LYS A 1062 14.34 -15.82 41.30
C LYS A 1062 13.46 -16.44 40.23
N VAL A 1063 14.09 -17.17 39.31
CA VAL A 1063 13.38 -17.96 38.30
C VAL A 1063 13.69 -19.44 38.51
N SER A 1064 12.69 -20.30 38.41
CA SER A 1064 12.87 -21.75 38.29
C SER A 1064 12.33 -22.21 36.94
N LEU A 1065 13.14 -22.94 36.18
CA LEU A 1065 12.73 -23.58 34.94
C LEU A 1065 12.65 -25.08 35.14
N LYS A 1066 11.56 -25.71 34.73
CA LYS A 1066 11.50 -27.16 34.55
C LYS A 1066 11.78 -27.46 33.07
N ILE A 1067 12.86 -28.16 32.79
CA ILE A 1067 13.28 -28.55 31.43
C ILE A 1067 13.02 -30.05 31.26
N ILE A 1068 12.43 -30.44 30.14
CA ILE A 1068 12.15 -31.84 29.75
C ILE A 1068 12.93 -32.21 28.48
N GLN A 1069 13.11 -33.52 28.25
CA GLN A 1069 13.90 -34.04 27.13
C GLN A 1069 13.38 -33.64 25.75
N ALA A 1070 12.06 -33.46 25.59
CA ALA A 1070 11.42 -33.03 24.35
C ALA A 1070 9.98 -32.55 24.58
N VAL A 1071 9.40 -31.84 23.61
CA VAL A 1071 7.98 -31.41 23.65
C VAL A 1071 6.98 -32.58 23.47
N SER A 1072 7.42 -33.71 22.92
CA SER A 1072 6.61 -34.91 22.69
C SER A 1072 7.50 -36.15 22.58
N GLU A 1073 6.93 -37.34 22.72
CA GLU A 1073 7.65 -38.62 22.58
C GLU A 1073 8.20 -38.85 21.17
N SER A 1074 7.51 -38.33 20.14
CA SER A 1074 7.92 -38.44 18.74
C SER A 1074 9.11 -37.56 18.35
N ALA A 1075 9.46 -36.58 19.19
CA ALA A 1075 10.61 -35.72 18.96
C ALA A 1075 11.88 -36.36 19.52
N LEU A 1076 13.05 -35.93 19.04
CA LEU A 1076 14.34 -36.38 19.58
C LEU A 1076 14.46 -36.00 21.06
N GLN A 1077 14.82 -36.97 21.88
CA GLN A 1077 14.98 -36.82 23.32
C GLN A 1077 16.39 -36.32 23.64
N ALA A 1078 16.50 -35.12 24.21
CA ALA A 1078 17.77 -34.53 24.60
C ALA A 1078 18.29 -35.20 25.88
N LYS A 1079 19.56 -35.64 25.90
CA LYS A 1079 20.20 -36.14 27.12
C LYS A 1079 20.75 -35.04 28.02
N SER A 1080 21.02 -33.87 27.44
CA SER A 1080 21.44 -32.67 28.15
C SER A 1080 21.05 -31.42 27.35
N ALA A 1081 21.06 -30.28 28.01
CA ALA A 1081 20.86 -28.97 27.39
C ALA A 1081 21.87 -27.96 27.94
N ILE A 1082 22.18 -26.93 27.15
CA ILE A 1082 22.85 -25.71 27.61
C ILE A 1082 21.78 -24.65 27.85
N VAL A 1083 21.78 -24.05 29.03
CA VAL A 1083 20.97 -22.85 29.34
C VAL A 1083 21.86 -21.62 29.16
N TRP A 1084 21.50 -20.77 28.21
CA TRP A 1084 22.10 -19.45 28.02
C TRP A 1084 21.25 -18.40 28.71
N LEU A 1085 21.92 -17.50 29.43
CA LEU A 1085 21.31 -16.35 30.08
C LEU A 1085 21.76 -15.09 29.35
N GLU A 1086 20.82 -14.27 28.94
CA GLU A 1086 21.06 -12.99 28.26
C GLU A 1086 20.25 -11.89 28.95
N GLN A 1087 20.77 -10.67 28.96
CA GLN A 1087 20.01 -9.49 29.39
C GLN A 1087 20.04 -8.45 28.27
N PRO A 1088 19.19 -8.53 27.23
CA PRO A 1088 19.32 -7.71 26.01
C PRO A 1088 19.40 -6.19 26.23
N ALA A 1089 18.83 -5.69 27.34
CA ALA A 1089 18.92 -4.29 27.76
C ALA A 1089 20.28 -3.88 28.38
N SER A 1090 21.23 -4.82 28.54
CA SER A 1090 22.51 -4.66 29.26
C SER A 1090 23.60 -5.54 28.64
N ASP A 1091 24.83 -5.04 28.55
CA ASP A 1091 25.98 -5.84 28.10
C ASP A 1091 26.46 -6.85 29.18
N ALA A 1092 25.99 -6.72 30.42
CA ALA A 1092 26.34 -7.59 31.54
C ALA A 1092 25.12 -8.39 32.03
N VAL A 1093 25.31 -9.70 32.22
CA VAL A 1093 24.33 -10.64 32.76
C VAL A 1093 24.65 -10.89 34.24
N ASN A 1094 23.80 -10.39 35.15
CA ASN A 1094 23.97 -10.53 36.60
C ASN A 1094 23.14 -11.70 37.17
N PHE A 1095 22.97 -12.77 36.40
CA PHE A 1095 22.23 -13.96 36.81
C PHE A 1095 23.10 -15.20 36.63
N THR A 1096 22.93 -16.16 37.53
CA THR A 1096 23.70 -17.41 37.52
C THR A 1096 22.82 -18.61 37.84
N ILE A 1097 23.25 -19.78 37.38
CA ILE A 1097 22.72 -21.07 37.81
C ILE A 1097 23.72 -21.66 38.79
N ILE A 1098 23.28 -21.82 40.04
CA ILE A 1098 24.12 -22.30 41.13
C ILE A 1098 24.49 -23.77 40.89
N ASP A 1099 25.74 -24.14 41.17
CA ASP A 1099 26.26 -25.51 41.09
C ASP A 1099 26.20 -26.18 39.70
N ALA A 1100 26.07 -25.39 38.61
CA ALA A 1100 26.08 -25.90 37.24
C ALA A 1100 27.44 -25.75 36.55
N GLN A 1101 27.85 -26.81 35.83
CA GLN A 1101 29.03 -26.77 34.98
C GLN A 1101 28.78 -25.84 33.78
N GLN A 1102 29.78 -25.04 33.39
CA GLN A 1102 29.69 -24.21 32.19
C GLN A 1102 30.28 -24.90 30.96
N ASP A 1103 29.63 -24.71 29.82
CA ASP A 1103 30.13 -25.08 28.50
C ASP A 1103 29.50 -24.17 27.43
N ARG A 1104 30.21 -23.91 26.34
CA ARG A 1104 29.72 -23.12 25.19
C ARG A 1104 29.06 -21.79 25.58
N GLY A 1105 29.62 -21.12 26.59
CA GLY A 1105 29.13 -19.84 27.11
C GLY A 1105 27.80 -19.91 27.89
N GLY A 1106 27.35 -21.10 28.29
CA GLY A 1106 26.14 -21.29 29.12
C GLY A 1106 26.35 -22.36 30.19
N TYR A 1107 25.26 -22.85 30.77
CA TYR A 1107 25.25 -23.82 31.87
C TYR A 1107 24.69 -25.16 31.40
N ILE A 1108 25.40 -26.25 31.66
CA ILE A 1108 24.98 -27.61 31.34
C ILE A 1108 23.89 -28.04 32.31
N VAL A 1109 22.83 -28.63 31.76
CA VAL A 1109 21.74 -29.27 32.48
C VAL A 1109 21.64 -30.72 32.02
N ASP A 1110 21.74 -31.66 32.96
CA ASP A 1110 21.54 -33.08 32.71
C ASP A 1110 20.06 -33.41 32.61
N LEU A 1111 19.65 -34.09 31.54
CA LEU A 1111 18.28 -34.52 31.29
C LEU A 1111 18.17 -36.05 31.21
N ALA A 1112 19.20 -36.81 31.62
CA ALA A 1112 19.20 -38.27 31.56
C ALA A 1112 18.02 -38.92 32.30
N ASP A 1113 17.55 -38.31 33.39
CA ASP A 1113 16.40 -38.76 34.19
C ASP A 1113 15.03 -38.26 33.68
N GLY A 1114 14.97 -37.70 32.47
CA GLY A 1114 13.73 -37.27 31.80
C GLY A 1114 13.37 -35.79 31.98
N SER A 1115 13.81 -35.15 33.07
CA SER A 1115 13.63 -33.71 33.30
C SER A 1115 14.62 -33.17 34.33
N ALA A 1116 14.81 -31.85 34.36
CA ALA A 1116 15.60 -31.15 35.37
C ALA A 1116 14.94 -29.85 35.79
N SER A 1117 15.14 -29.48 37.06
CA SER A 1117 14.75 -28.17 37.61
C SER A 1117 15.97 -27.29 37.75
N VAL A 1118 15.95 -26.12 37.10
CA VAL A 1118 17.05 -25.17 37.06
C VAL A 1118 16.65 -23.92 37.83
N GLY A 1119 17.34 -23.65 38.93
CA GLY A 1119 17.20 -22.41 39.70
C GLY A 1119 18.15 -21.34 39.19
N ILE A 1120 17.59 -20.19 38.80
CA ILE A 1120 18.34 -19.02 38.34
C ILE A 1120 18.15 -17.89 39.36
N THR A 1121 19.26 -17.37 39.85
CA THR A 1121 19.27 -16.31 40.85
C THR A 1121 20.13 -15.15 40.39
N LYS A 1122 19.74 -13.94 40.81
CA LYS A 1122 20.57 -12.75 40.64
C LYS A 1122 21.87 -12.93 41.45
N ALA A 1123 23.00 -12.72 40.78
CA ALA A 1123 24.35 -12.88 41.31
C ALA A 1123 24.71 -11.84 42.38
#